data_AF-A0A816S6N1-F1
#
_entry.id   AF-A0A816S6N1-F1
#
_cell.length_a   1.000
_cell.length_b   1.000
_cell.length_c   1.000
_cell.angle_alpha   90.00
_cell.angle_beta   90.00
_cell.angle_gamma   90.00
#
_symmetry.space_group_name_H-M   'P 1'
#
loop_
_entity.id
_entity.type
_entity.pdbx_description
1 polymer ?
#
loop_
_entity_poly.entity_id
_entity_poly.type
_entity_poly.pdbx_seq_one_letter_code
_entity_poly.pdbx_strand_id
1 'polypeptide(L)'
;MPNILEASNQSHWLMNTQVNVQAMPNILEASNQSHWLMNTQVNVQAMPTILEASNQSHWLIHTQVQYYTLSPNSSYHYEFRYQLLKKDSSHRLILLLGGHKRKCIDWWIFSVGRRILSAIRSSNYSILTVCSARSTFDYNIPIEENQDVKWIYKSLQVWMNDVYYAKYEQYPLLYLYGVSRGSHFAGLLCRVLPVQAQILYIYPGYFEGMTIRSVLDRDLQTRLIVDSTFASWFHFKLCYTMTFDLCLFQSNKISNFSPVPPTYFVHVVNDNKLNESDYTRLIAAIKDDSYELGGLVLNDTESLKLHISFPPNATPSYMQEHFYQWRHKLHASQLLYEHLSGFPKLPEQQNSEYKFQTFWCHRGDFTFFERYPSIMQTWNEKEQEEYREYSNDIKTFHEQLTEEFCGDLRGQHAMLSLDIEDALFWVSEIDSLRQRVKMQNFLSRPLRIWMYNKESLVPERYHNHHIKANCSHNLYGNGMYSSEHIIQVYFNQSSYVDNPLLADYFLIPHDLYCFIFFHQLFANFTDEQFKAHVSHYSNHYFEPIIDRIRYEFPYWTMTDKPGSNHLIAFVGGRNMGVLDNRLQNLLKNVIQLGPTGVRQDLLSPNAPELYLHRNLSIVYRHGYDIVAPPFTPTEIIEINTSNDWYQRKKRLLYFAGILNHSLSSKSVRRLLFAFAKNLSSLIRIGKKEFHPITVVDGHVPMQEYLESIMSSVFFLCPEGYSPWSPRIYEAINLGSIPLILADGIVLPFERFIPWRSFSLKSNVSNVYNILDFVIGNSNSNFEERTKRKKRNAQRYMNAFRWLFKNDRNKQKPDFFIPEEDVKTNVFHYIYRELICRRIEQFLGASWNIFSSASISARQQTCVKYSHICPCTIEEPIAFDQYNYGNQHSHKQPST
;
A
#
# COMPACT_ATOMS: atom_id res chain seq x y z
N MET A 1 4.37 -66.45 -26.04
CA MET A 1 5.54 -67.34 -25.92
C MET A 1 6.49 -66.70 -24.92
N PRO A 2 7.00 -67.45 -23.93
CA PRO A 2 6.26 -67.57 -22.67
C PRO A 2 7.11 -67.23 -21.43
N ASN A 3 6.44 -67.20 -20.25
CA ASN A 3 6.91 -67.80 -18.98
C ASN A 3 8.02 -67.02 -18.20
N ILE A 4 8.04 -66.82 -16.87
CA ILE A 4 7.40 -67.34 -15.63
C ILE A 4 7.74 -66.26 -14.54
N LEU A 5 6.97 -65.82 -13.53
CA LEU A 5 6.39 -66.44 -12.31
C LEU A 5 5.48 -65.33 -11.69
N GLU A 6 4.16 -65.49 -11.53
CA GLU A 6 3.44 -66.15 -10.41
C GLU A 6 4.05 -65.90 -9.02
N ALA A 7 3.43 -65.05 -8.21
CA ALA A 7 2.37 -65.37 -7.22
C ALA A 7 3.01 -65.53 -5.82
N SER A 8 2.43 -65.15 -4.68
CA SER A 8 1.03 -65.26 -4.29
C SER A 8 0.83 -64.65 -2.89
N ASN A 9 -0.40 -64.17 -2.65
CA ASN A 9 -1.24 -64.47 -1.46
C ASN A 9 -0.84 -63.92 -0.08
N GLN A 10 -1.75 -63.59 0.84
CA GLN A 10 -3.22 -63.56 0.93
C GLN A 10 -3.52 -62.77 2.24
N SER A 11 -4.32 -61.70 2.20
CA SER A 11 -5.70 -61.63 2.74
C SER A 11 -5.96 -62.30 4.09
N HIS A 12 -6.57 -61.59 5.04
CA HIS A 12 -7.77 -62.10 5.73
C HIS A 12 -8.67 -60.94 6.25
N TRP A 13 -9.87 -60.85 5.64
CA TRP A 13 -11.24 -60.55 6.12
C TRP A 13 -11.63 -59.26 6.87
N LEU A 14 -12.38 -58.44 6.12
CA LEU A 14 -13.75 -57.93 6.36
C LEU A 14 -14.45 -58.22 7.71
N MET A 15 -14.98 -57.16 8.34
CA MET A 15 -16.41 -57.08 8.65
C MET A 15 -16.92 -55.63 8.77
N ASN A 16 -18.08 -55.42 8.13
CA ASN A 16 -18.85 -54.19 7.95
C ASN A 16 -19.29 -53.49 9.25
N THR A 17 -19.53 -52.18 9.16
CA THR A 17 -20.84 -51.59 9.51
C THR A 17 -21.05 -50.25 8.80
N GLN A 18 -22.25 -50.11 8.23
CA GLN A 18 -22.71 -49.02 7.37
C GLN A 18 -23.00 -47.73 8.14
N VAL A 19 -22.84 -46.57 7.49
CA VAL A 19 -23.68 -45.39 7.76
C VAL A 19 -24.11 -44.74 6.45
N ASN A 20 -25.41 -44.45 6.40
CA ASN A 20 -26.23 -43.93 5.31
C ASN A 20 -25.69 -42.69 4.57
N VAL A 21 -25.82 -42.74 3.24
CA VAL A 21 -25.81 -41.59 2.34
C VAL A 21 -27.25 -41.27 1.95
N GLN A 22 -27.69 -40.03 2.15
CA GLN A 22 -28.80 -39.44 1.41
C GLN A 22 -28.27 -38.30 0.54
N ALA A 23 -28.65 -38.38 -0.73
CA ALA A 23 -28.14 -37.65 -1.88
C ALA A 23 -28.70 -36.23 -2.01
N MET A 24 -28.04 -35.40 -2.84
CA MET A 24 -28.69 -34.54 -3.84
C MET A 24 -27.71 -34.25 -5.01
N PRO A 25 -28.23 -33.94 -6.22
CA PRO A 25 -27.66 -34.44 -7.48
C PRO A 25 -27.13 -33.37 -8.46
N ASN A 26 -26.28 -33.85 -9.37
CA ASN A 26 -26.11 -33.50 -10.80
C ASN A 26 -25.98 -32.05 -11.27
N ILE A 27 -24.84 -31.77 -11.92
CA ILE A 27 -24.79 -30.95 -13.15
C ILE A 27 -24.03 -31.73 -14.23
N LEU A 28 -24.72 -31.95 -15.36
CA LEU A 28 -24.23 -32.53 -16.62
C LEU A 28 -23.67 -31.43 -17.54
N GLU A 29 -22.47 -31.72 -18.06
CA GLU A 29 -21.94 -31.58 -19.43
C GLU A 29 -22.09 -30.32 -20.33
N ALA A 30 -21.00 -30.16 -21.12
CA ALA A 30 -20.77 -29.43 -22.38
C ALA A 30 -20.29 -27.96 -22.24
N SER A 31 -19.20 -27.50 -22.87
CA SER A 31 -18.52 -27.96 -24.08
C SER A 31 -17.09 -27.41 -24.20
N ASN A 32 -16.28 -28.14 -24.96
CA ASN A 32 -14.90 -27.92 -25.43
C ASN A 32 -14.42 -26.47 -25.58
N GLN A 33 -13.25 -26.17 -25.02
CA GLN A 33 -12.12 -25.62 -25.79
C GLN A 33 -10.79 -25.89 -25.06
N SER A 34 -9.93 -26.61 -25.76
CA SER A 34 -8.62 -27.08 -25.37
C SER A 34 -7.58 -25.96 -25.27
N HIS A 35 -6.92 -25.83 -24.11
CA HIS A 35 -5.55 -25.32 -24.03
C HIS A 35 -4.74 -26.25 -23.14
N TRP A 36 -3.63 -26.73 -23.70
CA TRP A 36 -2.67 -27.62 -23.05
C TRP A 36 -2.09 -26.96 -21.80
N LEU A 37 -2.60 -27.33 -20.63
CA LEU A 37 -1.92 -27.16 -19.35
C LEU A 37 -1.12 -28.44 -19.10
N MET A 38 0.20 -28.38 -19.25
CA MET A 38 1.09 -29.30 -18.56
C MET A 38 0.95 -29.03 -17.06
N ASN A 39 -0.01 -29.71 -16.43
CA ASN A 39 -0.02 -29.89 -14.98
C ASN A 39 1.17 -30.79 -14.63
N THR A 40 2.30 -30.19 -14.27
CA THR A 40 3.25 -30.86 -13.39
C THR A 40 2.58 -30.99 -12.03
N GLN A 41 1.84 -32.09 -11.83
CA GLN A 41 1.45 -32.51 -10.49
C GLN A 41 2.74 -32.78 -9.70
N VAL A 42 3.17 -31.81 -8.90
CA VAL A 42 4.16 -32.03 -7.85
C VAL A 42 3.50 -32.97 -6.85
N ASN A 43 3.98 -34.22 -6.81
CA ASN A 43 3.57 -35.22 -5.83
C ASN A 43 3.89 -34.69 -4.42
N VAL A 44 2.90 -34.10 -3.75
CA VAL A 44 2.91 -33.91 -2.29
C VAL A 44 2.54 -35.26 -1.70
N GLN A 45 3.52 -36.15 -1.54
CA GLN A 45 3.33 -37.37 -0.77
C GLN A 45 3.29 -36.99 0.72
N ALA A 46 2.08 -36.81 1.26
CA ALA A 46 1.86 -36.90 2.69
C ALA A 46 2.13 -38.35 3.12
N MET A 47 3.30 -38.62 3.71
CA MET A 47 3.54 -39.91 4.35
C MET A 47 2.71 -40.03 5.63
N PRO A 48 2.19 -41.23 5.96
CA PRO A 48 1.42 -41.43 7.18
C PRO A 48 2.28 -41.17 8.41
N THR A 49 1.69 -40.47 9.39
CA THR A 49 2.21 -40.26 10.74
C THR A 49 2.73 -41.56 11.35
N ILE A 50 4.04 -41.64 11.59
CA ILE A 50 4.63 -42.65 12.46
C ILE A 50 4.28 -42.27 13.90
N LEU A 51 3.39 -43.04 14.51
CA LEU A 51 3.13 -43.00 15.94
C LEU A 51 4.33 -43.62 16.67
N GLU A 52 5.27 -42.77 17.10
CA GLU A 52 6.28 -43.19 18.09
C GLU A 52 5.61 -43.26 19.47
N ALA A 53 5.25 -44.47 19.87
CA ALA A 53 4.70 -44.78 21.18
C ALA A 53 5.80 -44.86 22.25
N SER A 54 5.79 -43.94 23.21
CA SER A 54 5.95 -44.18 24.66
C SER A 54 6.07 -42.85 25.41
N ASN A 55 5.21 -42.64 26.42
CA ASN A 55 5.18 -41.51 27.37
C ASN A 55 5.37 -40.09 26.78
N GLN A 56 4.62 -39.73 25.74
CA GLN A 56 4.69 -38.39 25.18
C GLN A 56 4.00 -37.35 26.08
N SER A 57 4.77 -36.33 26.49
CA SER A 57 4.29 -35.16 27.22
C SER A 57 3.07 -34.51 26.55
N HIS A 58 2.14 -33.96 27.34
CA HIS A 58 0.92 -33.28 26.83
C HIS A 58 1.20 -32.20 25.78
N TRP A 59 2.41 -31.65 25.75
CA TRP A 59 2.89 -30.67 24.78
C TRP A 59 2.99 -31.21 23.35
N LEU A 60 3.26 -32.52 23.18
CA LEU A 60 3.41 -33.15 21.86
C LEU A 60 2.05 -33.37 21.16
N ILE A 61 0.99 -33.60 21.95
CA ILE A 61 -0.36 -33.94 21.49
C ILE A 61 -1.00 -32.80 20.67
N HIS A 62 -0.52 -31.57 20.82
CA HIS A 62 -1.08 -30.40 20.14
C HIS A 62 -0.22 -29.84 19.00
N THR A 63 0.83 -30.56 18.58
CA THR A 63 1.73 -30.12 17.49
C THR A 63 1.36 -30.74 16.14
N GLN A 64 1.44 -29.95 15.07
CA GLN A 64 1.26 -30.42 13.70
C GLN A 64 2.59 -30.38 12.95
N VAL A 65 2.79 -31.29 12.01
CA VAL A 65 4.06 -31.45 11.28
C VAL A 65 3.78 -31.59 9.79
N GLN A 66 4.62 -30.94 8.97
CA GLN A 66 4.60 -31.04 7.52
C GLN A 66 6.03 -31.10 6.99
N TYR A 67 6.27 -31.92 5.97
CA TYR A 67 7.58 -32.07 5.35
C TYR A 67 7.56 -31.51 3.93
N TYR A 68 8.60 -30.76 3.57
CA TYR A 68 8.76 -30.14 2.27
C TYR A 68 9.98 -30.70 1.54
N THR A 69 9.73 -31.42 0.45
CA THR A 69 10.73 -32.02 -0.44
C THR A 69 10.73 -31.34 -1.81
N LEU A 70 10.75 -30.00 -1.81
CA LEU A 70 10.61 -29.19 -3.03
C LEU A 70 11.91 -29.10 -3.85
N SER A 71 13.05 -29.43 -3.24
CA SER A 71 14.35 -29.46 -3.91
C SER A 71 14.67 -30.87 -4.43
N PRO A 72 15.28 -30.99 -5.62
CA PRO A 72 15.79 -32.28 -6.11
C PRO A 72 16.95 -32.81 -5.26
N ASN A 73 17.62 -31.97 -4.48
CA ASN A 73 18.68 -32.38 -3.56
C ASN A 73 18.11 -32.53 -2.14
N SER A 74 18.23 -33.73 -1.56
CA SER A 74 17.74 -34.07 -0.22
C SER A 74 18.38 -33.28 0.91
N SER A 75 19.54 -32.66 0.66
CA SER A 75 20.21 -31.74 1.59
C SER A 75 19.38 -30.49 1.90
N TYR A 76 18.39 -30.16 1.07
CA TYR A 76 17.51 -29.00 1.20
C TYR A 76 16.05 -29.42 1.41
N HIS A 77 15.83 -30.53 2.12
CA HIS A 77 14.51 -30.94 2.59
C HIS A 77 14.29 -30.42 4.02
N TYR A 78 13.07 -29.98 4.31
CA TYR A 78 12.75 -29.31 5.58
C TYR A 78 11.55 -29.93 6.29
N GLU A 79 11.66 -30.03 7.62
CA GLU A 79 10.55 -30.27 8.54
C GLU A 79 10.00 -28.93 9.01
N PHE A 80 8.69 -28.75 8.87
CA PHE A 80 7.92 -27.64 9.41
C PHE A 80 7.05 -28.19 10.54
N ARG A 81 7.30 -27.78 11.77
CA ARG A 81 6.48 -28.15 12.93
C ARG A 81 5.86 -26.90 13.52
N TYR A 82 4.57 -26.93 13.80
CA TYR A 82 3.83 -25.71 14.11
C TYR A 82 2.68 -25.93 15.10
N GLN A 83 2.28 -24.84 15.73
CA GLN A 83 1.12 -24.75 16.61
C GLN A 83 0.41 -23.42 16.36
N LEU A 84 -0.84 -23.49 15.89
CA LEU A 84 -1.63 -22.31 15.52
C LEU A 84 -2.73 -22.05 16.55
N LEU A 85 -2.93 -20.79 16.94
CA LEU A 85 -3.96 -20.40 17.91
C LEU A 85 -5.39 -20.71 17.42
N LYS A 86 -6.35 -20.95 18.32
CA LYS A 86 -7.75 -21.24 17.91
C LYS A 86 -8.50 -19.99 17.42
N LYS A 87 -8.25 -18.85 18.04
CA LYS A 87 -8.66 -17.51 17.59
C LYS A 87 -7.42 -16.64 17.61
N ASP A 88 -7.04 -16.08 16.47
CA ASP A 88 -5.88 -15.20 16.35
C ASP A 88 -6.34 -13.88 15.74
N SER A 89 -6.70 -12.91 16.59
CA SER A 89 -7.06 -11.56 16.12
C SER A 89 -5.85 -10.72 15.76
N SER A 90 -4.65 -11.15 16.18
CA SER A 90 -3.40 -10.41 15.97
C SER A 90 -2.64 -10.89 14.73
N HIS A 91 -2.95 -12.10 14.25
CA HIS A 91 -2.28 -12.80 13.18
C HIS A 91 -0.76 -12.88 13.36
N ARG A 92 -0.27 -13.04 14.58
CA ARG A 92 1.17 -13.03 14.86
C ARG A 92 1.75 -14.44 14.84
N LEU A 93 2.86 -14.65 14.13
CA LEU A 93 3.53 -15.94 13.98
C LEU A 93 5.03 -15.80 14.27
N ILE A 94 5.57 -16.56 15.22
CA ILE A 94 7.01 -16.64 15.44
C ILE A 94 7.59 -17.88 14.75
N LEU A 95 8.56 -17.64 13.85
CA LEU A 95 9.41 -18.64 13.22
C LEU A 95 10.67 -18.85 14.07
N LEU A 96 10.77 -20.06 14.63
CA LEU A 96 11.89 -20.53 15.44
C LEU A 96 12.95 -21.18 14.54
N LEU A 97 14.21 -20.78 14.74
CA LEU A 97 15.36 -21.31 14.02
C LEU A 97 16.38 -21.88 15.02
N GLY A 98 16.56 -23.20 14.96
CA GLY A 98 17.51 -23.92 15.81
C GLY A 98 18.97 -23.79 15.35
N GLY A 99 19.89 -24.13 16.26
CA GLY A 99 21.33 -24.20 15.97
C GLY A 99 21.79 -25.53 15.34
N HIS A 100 23.10 -25.68 15.18
CA HIS A 100 23.72 -26.89 14.61
C HIS A 100 23.37 -28.15 15.41
N LYS A 101 23.06 -29.24 14.70
CA LYS A 101 22.62 -30.55 15.21
C LYS A 101 21.29 -30.55 15.97
N ARG A 102 20.43 -29.54 15.76
CA ARG A 102 19.09 -29.50 16.38
C ARG A 102 18.00 -29.98 15.42
N LYS A 103 17.09 -30.79 15.94
CA LYS A 103 15.86 -31.23 15.26
C LYS A 103 14.68 -30.35 15.68
N CYS A 104 13.59 -30.36 14.90
CA CYS A 104 12.42 -29.54 15.22
C CYS A 104 11.70 -29.98 16.49
N ILE A 105 11.76 -31.27 16.79
CA ILE A 105 11.19 -31.85 18.00
C ILE A 105 11.88 -31.36 19.29
N ASP A 106 13.14 -30.94 19.19
CA ASP A 106 13.97 -30.51 20.34
C ASP A 106 13.32 -29.34 21.11
N TRP A 107 12.61 -28.45 20.40
CA TRP A 107 11.88 -27.34 21.02
C TRP A 107 10.78 -27.80 21.99
N TRP A 108 10.16 -28.95 21.76
CA TRP A 108 9.07 -29.48 22.58
C TRP A 108 9.54 -30.50 23.63
N ILE A 109 10.72 -31.08 23.45
CA ILE A 109 11.29 -32.07 24.39
C ILE A 109 12.07 -31.36 25.50
N PHE A 110 12.94 -30.41 25.15
CA PHE A 110 13.82 -29.77 26.13
C PHE A 110 13.08 -28.72 26.99
N SER A 111 13.47 -28.61 28.26
CA SER A 111 12.86 -27.70 29.24
C SER A 111 12.91 -26.23 28.79
N VAL A 112 14.07 -25.78 28.33
CA VAL A 112 14.31 -24.43 27.82
C VAL A 112 13.40 -24.13 26.62
N GLY A 113 13.31 -25.06 25.67
CA GLY A 113 12.42 -24.95 24.52
C GLY A 113 10.96 -24.80 24.93
N ARG A 114 10.48 -25.64 25.86
CA ARG A 114 9.10 -25.57 26.36
C ARG A 114 8.77 -24.23 27.05
N ARG A 115 9.71 -23.64 27.79
CA ARG A 115 9.51 -22.31 28.41
C ARG A 115 9.41 -21.20 27.38
N ILE A 116 10.32 -21.18 26.40
CA ILE A 116 10.25 -20.26 25.26
C ILE A 116 8.89 -20.37 24.55
N LEU A 117 8.49 -21.60 24.21
CA LEU A 117 7.19 -21.86 23.61
C LEU A 117 6.03 -21.41 24.51
N SER A 118 6.18 -21.47 25.84
CA SER A 118 5.17 -21.01 26.80
C SER A 118 5.03 -19.50 26.83
N ALA A 119 6.14 -18.77 26.88
CA ALA A 119 6.13 -17.30 26.86
C ALA A 119 5.60 -16.73 25.53
N ILE A 120 5.93 -17.39 24.42
CA ILE A 120 5.39 -17.04 23.09
C ILE A 120 3.86 -17.26 23.06
N ARG A 121 3.37 -18.36 23.65
CA ARG A 121 1.93 -18.65 23.73
C ARG A 121 1.19 -17.68 24.65
N SER A 122 1.72 -17.36 25.83
CA SER A 122 1.10 -16.40 26.75
C SER A 122 1.00 -15.00 26.13
N SER A 123 1.90 -14.69 25.20
CA SER A 123 1.91 -13.44 24.43
C SER A 123 1.02 -13.45 23.19
N ASN A 124 0.18 -14.47 23.00
CA ASN A 124 -0.74 -14.63 21.86
C ASN A 124 -0.08 -14.72 20.47
N TYR A 125 1.02 -15.47 20.35
CA TYR A 125 1.62 -15.78 19.05
C TYR A 125 1.35 -17.24 18.65
N SER A 126 1.12 -17.44 17.35
CA SER A 126 1.27 -18.74 16.71
C SER A 126 2.75 -19.09 16.57
N ILE A 127 3.08 -20.38 16.50
CA ILE A 127 4.46 -20.88 16.48
C ILE A 127 4.69 -21.72 15.22
N LEU A 128 5.83 -21.50 14.56
CA LEU A 128 6.37 -22.33 13.51
C LEU A 128 7.86 -22.57 13.78
N THR A 129 8.35 -23.79 13.64
CA THR A 129 9.77 -24.10 13.59
C THR A 129 10.10 -24.72 12.23
N VAL A 130 11.27 -24.38 11.69
CA VAL A 130 11.79 -24.94 10.44
C VAL A 130 13.14 -25.58 10.73
N CYS A 131 13.32 -26.83 10.31
CA CYS A 131 14.57 -27.56 10.50
C CYS A 131 15.00 -28.25 9.22
N SER A 132 16.28 -28.07 8.88
CA SER A 132 16.90 -28.75 7.76
C SER A 132 17.13 -30.23 8.08
N ALA A 133 16.97 -31.11 7.08
CA ALA A 133 17.38 -32.50 7.16
C ALA A 133 18.88 -32.64 7.53
N ARG A 134 19.72 -31.66 7.16
CA ARG A 134 21.14 -31.60 7.54
C ARG A 134 21.36 -31.22 9.02
N SER A 135 20.31 -30.85 9.74
CA SER A 135 20.37 -30.30 11.09
C SER A 135 21.28 -29.07 11.22
N THR A 136 21.44 -28.29 10.16
CA THR A 136 22.17 -27.02 10.11
C THR A 136 21.71 -26.19 8.92
N PHE A 137 21.97 -24.88 8.97
CA PHE A 137 21.80 -23.95 7.86
C PHE A 137 23.16 -23.41 7.41
N ASP A 138 23.27 -23.03 6.14
CA ASP A 138 24.40 -22.32 5.57
C ASP A 138 24.20 -20.82 5.84
N TYR A 139 24.89 -20.27 6.84
CA TYR A 139 24.73 -18.88 7.28
C TYR A 139 25.90 -17.97 6.90
N ASN A 140 26.94 -18.51 6.25
CA ASN A 140 28.13 -17.75 5.80
C ASN A 140 28.08 -17.41 4.30
N ILE A 141 27.07 -17.88 3.58
CA ILE A 141 26.93 -17.66 2.14
C ILE A 141 26.02 -16.44 1.92
N PRO A 142 26.44 -15.47 1.07
CA PRO A 142 25.61 -14.32 0.68
C PRO A 142 24.23 -14.74 0.16
N ILE A 143 23.22 -13.89 0.39
CA ILE A 143 21.79 -14.16 0.15
C ILE A 143 21.52 -14.70 -1.26
N GLU A 144 22.16 -14.12 -2.28
CA GLU A 144 21.97 -14.43 -3.69
C GLU A 144 22.45 -15.83 -4.08
N GLU A 145 23.46 -16.34 -3.38
CA GLU A 145 24.08 -17.65 -3.63
C GLU A 145 23.58 -18.72 -2.67
N ASN A 146 22.93 -18.31 -1.57
CA ASN A 146 22.50 -19.18 -0.49
C ASN A 146 21.30 -20.06 -0.88
N GLN A 147 21.49 -21.37 -0.92
CA GLN A 147 20.46 -22.32 -1.29
C GLN A 147 19.43 -22.55 -0.18
N ASP A 148 19.83 -22.55 1.10
CA ASP A 148 18.89 -22.70 2.21
C ASP A 148 17.87 -21.56 2.21
N VAL A 149 18.34 -20.33 2.02
CA VAL A 149 17.50 -19.13 1.88
C VAL A 149 16.45 -19.32 0.78
N LYS A 150 16.86 -19.76 -0.43
CA LYS A 150 15.95 -19.96 -1.57
C LYS A 150 14.90 -21.04 -1.32
N TRP A 151 15.32 -22.19 -0.81
CA TRP A 151 14.41 -23.33 -0.62
C TRP A 151 13.50 -23.19 0.59
N ILE A 152 13.97 -22.59 1.68
CA ILE A 152 13.12 -22.25 2.84
C ILE A 152 12.12 -21.18 2.44
N TYR A 153 12.54 -20.16 1.69
CA TYR A 153 11.65 -19.15 1.17
C TYR A 153 10.50 -19.78 0.37
N LYS A 154 10.81 -20.62 -0.63
CA LYS A 154 9.79 -21.34 -1.42
C LYS A 154 8.88 -22.21 -0.54
N SER A 155 9.45 -23.00 0.37
CA SER A 155 8.69 -23.91 1.23
C SER A 155 7.75 -23.16 2.18
N LEU A 156 8.22 -22.03 2.72
CA LEU A 156 7.42 -21.18 3.60
C LEU A 156 6.25 -20.52 2.85
N GLN A 157 6.42 -20.12 1.59
CA GLN A 157 5.32 -19.61 0.78
C GLN A 157 4.20 -20.65 0.63
N VAL A 158 4.56 -21.90 0.31
CA VAL A 158 3.61 -23.01 0.20
C VAL A 158 2.88 -23.20 1.53
N TRP A 159 3.64 -23.28 2.62
CA TRP A 159 3.06 -23.45 3.95
C TRP A 159 2.11 -22.31 4.34
N MET A 160 2.49 -21.06 4.07
CA MET A 160 1.65 -19.89 4.37
C MET A 160 0.33 -19.92 3.58
N ASN A 161 0.35 -20.38 2.33
CA ASN A 161 -0.86 -20.47 1.51
C ASN A 161 -1.75 -21.65 1.94
N ASP A 162 -1.16 -22.84 2.06
CA ASP A 162 -1.91 -24.08 2.20
C ASP A 162 -2.35 -24.33 3.64
N VAL A 163 -1.62 -23.79 4.62
CA VAL A 163 -1.88 -24.04 6.05
C VAL A 163 -2.40 -22.79 6.74
N TYR A 164 -1.62 -21.70 6.73
CA TYR A 164 -1.97 -20.53 7.55
C TYR A 164 -3.14 -19.75 6.94
N TYR A 165 -3.04 -19.37 5.67
CA TYR A 165 -4.07 -18.62 4.96
C TYR A 165 -5.37 -19.43 4.85
N ALA A 166 -5.27 -20.73 4.57
CA ALA A 166 -6.45 -21.60 4.53
C ALA A 166 -7.24 -21.61 5.86
N LYS A 167 -6.55 -21.39 6.99
CA LYS A 167 -7.17 -21.34 8.32
C LYS A 167 -7.70 -19.96 8.71
N TYR A 168 -6.97 -18.89 8.40
CA TYR A 168 -7.24 -17.55 8.91
C TYR A 168 -7.73 -16.54 7.86
N GLU A 169 -7.71 -16.91 6.59
CA GLU A 169 -7.99 -16.03 5.43
C GLU A 169 -7.14 -14.75 5.39
N GLN A 170 -6.04 -14.75 6.13
CA GLN A 170 -5.10 -13.64 6.27
C GLN A 170 -3.69 -14.19 6.49
N TYR A 171 -2.67 -13.50 5.96
CA TYR A 171 -1.27 -13.83 6.20
C TYR A 171 -0.79 -13.32 7.57
N PRO A 172 0.16 -14.01 8.22
CA PRO A 172 0.62 -13.60 9.54
C PRO A 172 1.56 -12.38 9.49
N LEU A 173 1.64 -11.63 10.58
CA LEU A 173 2.82 -10.87 10.99
C LEU A 173 3.88 -11.87 11.44
N LEU A 174 4.97 -12.01 10.68
CA LEU A 174 6.03 -12.98 10.97
C LEU A 174 7.07 -12.39 11.92
N TYR A 175 7.63 -13.21 12.79
CA TYR A 175 8.71 -12.84 13.70
C TYR A 175 9.76 -13.93 13.64
N LEU A 176 11.03 -13.58 13.78
CA LEU A 176 12.13 -14.53 13.78
C LEU A 176 12.74 -14.60 15.17
N TYR A 177 12.85 -15.82 15.67
CA TYR A 177 13.60 -16.11 16.88
C TYR A 177 14.63 -17.20 16.55
N GLY A 178 15.90 -16.82 16.54
CA GLY A 178 17.00 -17.74 16.28
C GLY A 178 17.83 -17.98 17.53
N VAL A 179 18.31 -19.21 17.73
CA VAL A 179 19.24 -19.55 18.82
C VAL A 179 20.56 -20.07 18.25
N SER A 180 21.69 -19.64 18.81
CA SER A 180 23.04 -20.04 18.38
C SER A 180 23.23 -19.78 16.87
N ARG A 181 23.66 -20.78 16.08
CA ARG A 181 23.81 -20.64 14.62
C ARG A 181 22.50 -20.33 13.88
N GLY A 182 21.35 -20.65 14.49
CA GLY A 182 20.04 -20.27 13.96
C GLY A 182 19.83 -18.75 13.98
N SER A 183 20.42 -18.04 14.95
CA SER A 183 20.39 -16.56 15.00
C SER A 183 21.11 -15.93 13.81
N HIS A 184 22.22 -16.54 13.36
CA HIS A 184 22.96 -16.05 12.18
C HIS A 184 22.11 -16.21 10.92
N PHE A 185 21.49 -17.37 10.74
CA PHE A 185 20.59 -17.61 9.62
C PHE A 185 19.36 -16.71 9.67
N ALA A 186 18.83 -16.41 10.87
CA ALA A 186 17.71 -15.49 11.05
C ALA A 186 18.02 -14.08 10.50
N GLY A 187 19.24 -13.59 10.70
CA GLY A 187 19.71 -12.30 10.15
C GLY A 187 19.81 -12.26 8.63
N LEU A 188 20.03 -13.39 7.97
CA LEU A 188 19.95 -13.51 6.51
C LEU A 188 18.50 -13.66 6.05
N LEU A 189 17.76 -14.54 6.71
CA LEU A 189 16.40 -14.93 6.32
C LEU A 189 15.44 -13.75 6.44
N CYS A 190 15.57 -12.90 7.48
CA CYS A 190 14.72 -11.71 7.65
C CYS A 190 14.75 -10.75 6.45
N ARG A 191 15.84 -10.75 5.67
CA ARG A 191 16.03 -9.87 4.50
C ARG A 191 15.33 -10.40 3.24
N VAL A 192 14.96 -11.68 3.23
CA VAL A 192 14.35 -12.33 2.06
C VAL A 192 12.90 -12.73 2.25
N LEU A 193 12.44 -12.86 3.50
CA LEU A 193 11.12 -13.41 3.76
C LEU A 193 10.03 -12.49 3.21
N PRO A 194 8.96 -13.06 2.62
CA PRO A 194 7.91 -12.27 2.01
C PRO A 194 7.02 -11.57 3.03
N VAL A 195 7.21 -11.88 4.31
CA VAL A 195 6.33 -11.53 5.41
C VAL A 195 7.16 -10.91 6.52
N GLN A 196 6.86 -9.64 6.82
CA GLN A 196 6.90 -8.90 8.11
C GLN A 196 7.90 -9.33 9.21
N ALA A 197 9.03 -9.97 8.90
CA ALA A 197 9.89 -10.61 9.90
C ALA A 197 10.61 -9.60 10.80
N GLN A 198 10.12 -9.43 12.02
CA GLN A 198 10.85 -8.73 13.08
C GLN A 198 11.80 -9.70 13.76
N ILE A 199 13.05 -9.32 14.00
CA ILE A 199 13.98 -10.23 14.67
C ILE A 199 13.92 -9.95 16.15
N LEU A 200 13.43 -10.93 16.90
CA LEU A 200 13.22 -10.81 18.34
C LEU A 200 14.49 -11.09 19.14
N TYR A 201 15.48 -11.76 18.56
CA TYR A 201 16.74 -12.04 19.26
C TYR A 201 17.86 -12.39 18.28
N ILE A 202 18.98 -11.65 18.34
CA ILE A 202 20.23 -12.00 17.65
C ILE A 202 21.38 -12.13 18.64
N TYR A 203 21.99 -13.31 18.64
CA TYR A 203 23.29 -13.54 19.26
C TYR A 203 24.40 -12.88 18.42
N PRO A 204 25.27 -12.02 19.00
CA PRO A 204 26.25 -11.23 18.24
C PRO A 204 27.48 -12.02 17.73
N GLY A 205 27.37 -13.35 17.60
CA GLY A 205 28.49 -14.25 17.30
C GLY A 205 29.18 -14.04 15.94
N TYR A 206 28.61 -13.25 15.02
CA TYR A 206 29.26 -12.96 13.74
C TYR A 206 28.78 -11.65 13.08
N PHE A 207 29.60 -10.61 13.19
CA PHE A 207 29.39 -9.26 12.63
C PHE A 207 29.01 -9.28 11.13
N GLU A 208 29.72 -10.09 10.34
CA GLU A 208 29.58 -10.13 8.88
C GLU A 208 28.16 -10.55 8.45
N GLY A 209 27.52 -11.49 9.14
CA GLY A 209 26.14 -11.91 8.84
C GLY A 209 25.13 -10.75 8.93
N MET A 210 25.34 -9.86 9.90
CA MET A 210 24.51 -8.69 10.16
C MET A 210 24.83 -7.50 9.24
N THR A 211 25.97 -7.49 8.56
CA THR A 211 26.38 -6.40 7.66
C THR A 211 26.51 -6.81 6.20
N ILE A 212 26.18 -8.06 5.82
CA ILE A 212 26.13 -8.50 4.41
C ILE A 212 25.20 -7.57 3.62
N ARG A 213 25.78 -6.87 2.65
CA ARG A 213 25.13 -5.89 1.79
C ARG A 213 24.33 -6.57 0.68
N SER A 214 23.23 -5.95 0.28
CA SER A 214 22.57 -6.28 -0.99
C SER A 214 23.39 -5.71 -2.16
N VAL A 215 23.40 -6.40 -3.30
CA VAL A 215 24.06 -5.90 -4.53
C VAL A 215 23.21 -4.84 -5.26
N LEU A 216 22.02 -4.51 -4.74
CA LEU A 216 21.13 -3.52 -5.32
C LEU A 216 21.55 -2.08 -5.04
N ASP A 217 21.08 -1.17 -5.89
CA ASP A 217 21.18 0.26 -5.62
C ASP A 217 20.43 0.67 -4.33
N ARG A 218 21.04 1.63 -3.62
CA ARG A 218 20.60 2.25 -2.36
C ARG A 218 19.12 2.64 -2.32
N ASP A 219 18.59 3.20 -3.40
CA ASP A 219 17.23 3.71 -3.44
C ASP A 219 16.19 2.59 -3.56
N LEU A 220 16.55 1.51 -4.25
CA LEU A 220 15.69 0.33 -4.37
C LEU A 220 15.59 -0.38 -3.03
N GLN A 221 16.72 -0.60 -2.34
CA GLN A 221 16.75 -1.19 -1.00
C GLN A 221 15.83 -0.43 -0.03
N THR A 222 16.00 0.90 0.03
CA THR A 222 15.19 1.76 0.91
C THR A 222 13.70 1.67 0.60
N ARG A 223 13.30 1.56 -0.67
CA ARG A 223 11.90 1.40 -1.01
C ARG A 223 11.34 0.05 -0.58
N LEU A 224 12.08 -1.02 -0.81
CA LEU A 224 11.70 -2.39 -0.41
C LEU A 224 11.56 -2.54 1.10
N ILE A 225 12.13 -1.62 1.86
CA ILE A 225 12.10 -1.57 3.31
C ILE A 225 10.94 -0.70 3.82
N VAL A 226 10.67 0.43 3.18
CA VAL A 226 9.75 1.46 3.67
C VAL A 226 8.35 1.33 3.05
N ASP A 227 8.27 0.83 1.82
CA ASP A 227 7.02 0.75 1.06
C ASP A 227 6.38 -0.63 1.23
N SER A 228 5.29 -0.69 2.00
CA SER A 228 4.48 -1.90 2.22
C SER A 228 4.11 -2.62 0.92
N THR A 229 3.98 -1.85 -0.14
CA THR A 229 3.50 -2.28 -1.45
C THR A 229 4.56 -3.02 -2.28
N PHE A 230 5.80 -3.07 -1.78
CA PHE A 230 6.97 -3.67 -2.45
C PHE A 230 7.47 -4.94 -1.77
N ALA A 231 6.69 -5.50 -0.85
CA ALA A 231 7.12 -6.60 0.01
C ALA A 231 7.75 -7.76 -0.77
N SER A 232 9.05 -7.93 -0.54
CA SER A 232 9.95 -8.94 -1.10
C SER A 232 10.55 -8.61 -2.46
N TRP A 233 11.65 -7.85 -2.45
CA TRP A 233 12.57 -7.86 -3.59
C TRP A 233 13.09 -9.24 -3.93
N PHE A 234 13.26 -10.10 -2.92
CA PHE A 234 13.65 -11.47 -3.15
C PHE A 234 12.57 -12.20 -3.98
N HIS A 235 11.28 -11.94 -3.75
CA HIS A 235 10.20 -12.35 -4.66
C HIS A 235 10.44 -11.76 -6.05
N PHE A 236 10.62 -10.45 -6.20
CA PHE A 236 10.78 -9.83 -7.50
C PHE A 236 11.98 -10.39 -8.30
N LYS A 237 13.16 -10.48 -7.69
CA LYS A 237 14.39 -10.98 -8.32
C LYS A 237 14.28 -12.47 -8.66
N LEU A 238 13.86 -13.31 -7.72
CA LEU A 238 13.79 -14.76 -7.92
C LEU A 238 12.62 -15.13 -8.83
N CYS A 239 11.45 -14.51 -8.68
CA CYS A 239 10.24 -14.87 -9.41
C CYS A 239 10.10 -14.27 -10.78
N TYR A 240 10.48 -13.00 -10.94
CA TYR A 240 10.29 -12.28 -12.19
C TYR A 240 11.55 -12.25 -13.06
N THR A 241 12.75 -12.45 -12.50
CA THR A 241 14.00 -12.42 -13.28
C THR A 241 14.77 -13.74 -13.34
N MET A 242 14.55 -14.68 -12.41
CA MET A 242 15.33 -15.93 -12.33
C MET A 242 14.44 -17.16 -12.15
N THR A 243 13.80 -17.60 -13.23
CA THR A 243 13.03 -18.87 -13.39
C THR A 243 11.66 -18.96 -12.69
N PHE A 244 10.63 -19.40 -13.44
CA PHE A 244 9.22 -19.44 -13.05
C PHE A 244 8.87 -20.44 -11.93
N ASP A 245 9.72 -21.46 -11.66
CA ASP A 245 9.36 -22.59 -10.80
C ASP A 245 9.47 -22.33 -9.29
N LEU A 246 9.92 -21.15 -8.85
CA LEU A 246 10.17 -20.87 -7.44
C LEU A 246 9.04 -20.06 -6.76
N CYS A 247 7.96 -19.73 -7.48
CA CYS A 247 7.08 -18.63 -7.08
C CYS A 247 5.61 -19.02 -7.10
N LEU A 248 5.07 -19.25 -5.89
CA LEU A 248 3.75 -19.86 -5.70
C LEU A 248 2.71 -18.89 -5.12
N PHE A 249 3.04 -17.60 -5.02
CA PHE A 249 2.02 -16.61 -4.65
C PHE A 249 1.11 -16.29 -5.84
N GLN A 250 -0.19 -16.55 -5.65
CA GLN A 250 -1.22 -16.06 -6.55
C GLN A 250 -1.35 -14.54 -6.35
N SER A 251 -1.22 -13.77 -7.44
CA SER A 251 -1.19 -12.29 -7.47
C SER A 251 -2.38 -11.59 -6.80
N ASN A 252 -3.49 -12.28 -6.60
CA ASN A 252 -4.72 -11.73 -6.04
C ASN A 252 -4.75 -11.61 -4.50
N LYS A 253 -3.71 -12.07 -3.78
CA LYS A 253 -3.66 -12.06 -2.30
C LYS A 253 -2.53 -11.19 -1.71
N ILE A 254 -1.85 -10.40 -2.56
CA ILE A 254 -0.65 -9.61 -2.21
C ILE A 254 -0.95 -8.41 -1.29
N SER A 255 -2.22 -8.02 -1.15
CA SER A 255 -2.64 -6.81 -0.43
C SER A 255 -2.30 -6.74 1.06
N ASN A 256 -1.90 -7.86 1.66
CA ASN A 256 -1.63 -7.96 3.10
C ASN A 256 -0.13 -7.98 3.45
N PHE A 257 0.75 -7.80 2.45
CA PHE A 257 2.18 -7.77 2.72
C PHE A 257 2.64 -6.34 3.05
N SER A 258 3.53 -6.22 4.03
CA SER A 258 4.31 -5.00 4.28
C SER A 258 5.72 -5.44 4.64
N PRO A 259 6.75 -5.19 3.81
CA PRO A 259 8.10 -5.47 4.24
C PRO A 259 8.42 -4.49 5.37
N VAL A 260 9.25 -4.96 6.28
CA VAL A 260 9.71 -4.16 7.40
C VAL A 260 11.20 -4.42 7.51
N PRO A 261 12.01 -3.39 7.73
CA PRO A 261 13.42 -3.61 8.00
C PRO A 261 13.60 -4.46 9.25
N PRO A 262 14.68 -5.25 9.32
CA PRO A 262 15.01 -5.96 10.53
C PRO A 262 15.16 -4.96 11.67
N THR A 263 14.73 -5.36 12.86
CA THR A 263 14.90 -4.64 14.14
C THR A 263 15.58 -5.64 15.06
N TYR A 264 16.46 -5.18 15.93
CA TYR A 264 17.36 -6.08 16.65
C TYR A 264 17.27 -5.86 18.16
N PHE A 265 16.94 -6.95 18.86
CA PHE A 265 17.11 -7.06 20.30
C PHE A 265 18.33 -7.95 20.58
N VAL A 266 19.25 -7.45 21.40
CA VAL A 266 20.51 -8.15 21.67
C VAL A 266 20.79 -8.19 23.16
N HIS A 267 21.16 -9.39 23.61
CA HIS A 267 21.60 -9.70 24.96
C HIS A 267 23.11 -9.93 24.97
N VAL A 268 23.85 -9.32 25.91
CA VAL A 268 25.32 -9.23 25.86
C VAL A 268 26.00 -9.84 27.12
N VAL A 269 25.26 -10.49 28.01
CA VAL A 269 25.81 -10.84 29.33
C VAL A 269 26.53 -12.20 29.36
N ASN A 270 27.73 -12.22 29.96
CA ASN A 270 28.57 -13.39 30.28
C ASN A 270 29.21 -14.15 29.10
N ASP A 271 29.41 -13.52 27.93
CA ASP A 271 30.21 -14.11 26.85
C ASP A 271 31.68 -13.67 26.93
N ASN A 272 32.60 -14.63 27.02
CA ASN A 272 34.04 -14.36 27.04
C ASN A 272 34.59 -13.82 25.71
N LYS A 273 33.79 -13.82 24.63
CA LYS A 273 34.18 -13.36 23.29
C LYS A 273 33.59 -12.00 22.91
N LEU A 274 32.58 -11.52 23.62
CA LEU A 274 31.81 -10.33 23.27
C LEU A 274 31.48 -9.53 24.54
N ASN A 275 31.97 -8.30 24.61
CA ASN A 275 31.69 -7.36 25.70
C ASN A 275 30.84 -6.16 25.23
N GLU A 276 30.47 -5.28 26.17
CA GLU A 276 29.67 -4.07 25.91
C GLU A 276 30.28 -3.14 24.83
N SER A 277 31.62 -3.06 24.76
CA SER A 277 32.33 -2.29 23.74
C SER A 277 32.19 -2.92 22.34
N ASP A 278 32.25 -4.25 22.24
CA ASP A 278 32.03 -4.97 20.99
C ASP A 278 30.61 -4.76 20.46
N TYR A 279 29.63 -4.74 21.38
CA TYR A 279 28.25 -4.43 21.04
C TYR A 279 28.08 -2.98 20.58
N THR A 280 28.70 -2.02 21.27
CA THR A 280 28.64 -0.60 20.87
C THR A 280 29.17 -0.42 19.45
N ARG A 281 30.24 -1.14 19.08
CA ARG A 281 30.76 -1.16 17.70
C ARG A 281 29.80 -1.79 16.70
N LEU A 282 29.11 -2.87 17.08
CA LEU A 282 28.08 -3.48 16.25
C LEU A 282 26.92 -2.51 15.98
N ILE A 283 26.41 -1.85 17.01
CA ILE A 283 25.32 -0.87 16.86
C ILE A 283 25.77 0.33 16.04
N ALA A 284 26.99 0.84 16.26
CA ALA A 284 27.56 1.89 15.43
C ALA A 284 27.61 1.46 13.96
N ALA A 285 28.13 0.27 13.65
CA ALA A 285 28.19 -0.22 12.28
C ALA A 285 26.80 -0.43 11.64
N ILE A 286 25.83 -0.97 12.39
CA ILE A 286 24.45 -1.11 11.90
C ILE A 286 23.82 0.26 11.67
N LYS A 287 24.12 1.28 12.49
CA LYS A 287 23.63 2.65 12.32
C LYS A 287 24.30 3.37 11.15
N ASP A 288 25.62 3.26 11.03
CA ASP A 288 26.42 3.88 9.96
C ASP A 288 25.99 3.32 8.60
N ASP A 289 25.71 2.01 8.52
CA ASP A 289 25.20 1.34 7.32
C ASP A 289 23.67 1.16 7.34
N SER A 290 22.93 1.84 8.23
CA SER A 290 21.50 1.60 8.47
C SER A 290 20.65 1.72 7.21
N TYR A 291 20.97 2.70 6.37
CA TYR A 291 20.28 2.93 5.10
C TYR A 291 20.42 1.72 4.14
N GLU A 292 21.61 1.10 4.09
CA GLU A 292 21.96 -0.05 3.25
C GLU A 292 21.51 -1.40 3.84
N LEU A 293 21.19 -1.45 5.14
CA LEU A 293 20.82 -2.69 5.82
C LEU A 293 19.31 -2.80 6.08
N GLY A 294 18.62 -1.66 6.22
CA GLY A 294 17.25 -1.61 6.73
C GLY A 294 16.64 -0.20 6.75
N GLY A 295 17.13 0.73 5.93
CA GLY A 295 16.56 2.07 5.78
C GLY A 295 16.53 2.90 7.07
N LEU A 296 15.71 3.95 7.08
CA LEU A 296 15.66 4.94 8.17
C LEU A 296 15.21 4.37 9.53
N VAL A 297 14.54 3.23 9.57
CA VAL A 297 14.09 2.62 10.83
C VAL A 297 15.27 2.12 11.64
N LEU A 298 16.30 1.52 11.01
CA LEU A 298 17.51 1.08 11.71
C LEU A 298 18.38 2.22 12.25
N ASN A 299 18.22 3.42 11.69
CA ASN A 299 18.89 4.62 12.20
C ASN A 299 18.23 5.16 13.49
N ASP A 300 16.99 4.77 13.77
CA ASP A 300 16.27 5.21 14.96
C ASP A 300 16.81 4.48 16.21
N THR A 301 16.96 5.21 17.31
CA THR A 301 17.49 4.65 18.57
C THR A 301 16.58 3.58 19.17
N GLU A 302 15.28 3.66 18.93
CA GLU A 302 14.31 2.68 19.45
C GLU A 302 14.35 1.35 18.70
N SER A 303 14.98 1.30 17.53
CA SER A 303 15.09 0.11 16.65
C SER A 303 16.19 -0.88 17.07
N LEU A 304 17.16 -0.39 17.84
CA LEU A 304 18.34 -1.11 18.29
C LEU A 304 18.46 -0.94 19.81
N LYS A 305 17.97 -1.91 20.57
CA LYS A 305 18.00 -1.87 22.04
C LYS A 305 19.01 -2.86 22.58
N LEU A 306 19.95 -2.35 23.36
CA LEU A 306 20.82 -3.16 24.21
C LEU A 306 20.04 -3.53 25.46
N HIS A 307 19.94 -4.82 25.75
CA HIS A 307 19.46 -5.29 27.04
C HIS A 307 20.57 -6.03 27.77
N ILE A 308 20.87 -5.57 28.98
CA ILE A 308 21.84 -6.18 29.87
C ILE A 308 21.03 -6.78 31.03
N SER A 309 20.75 -8.07 30.97
CA SER A 309 20.18 -8.80 32.12
C SER A 309 21.22 -9.74 32.71
N PHE A 310 21.32 -9.73 34.02
CA PHE A 310 22.14 -10.67 34.76
C PHE A 310 21.33 -11.93 35.02
N PRO A 311 21.95 -13.13 35.00
CA PRO A 311 21.27 -14.31 35.49
C PRO A 311 20.74 -14.01 36.90
N PRO A 312 19.46 -14.32 37.19
CA PRO A 312 18.90 -14.03 38.49
C PRO A 312 19.75 -14.69 39.57
N ASN A 313 19.93 -14.01 40.72
CA ASN A 313 20.61 -14.61 41.84
C ASN A 313 19.89 -15.92 42.16
N ALA A 314 20.57 -17.05 41.98
CA ALA A 314 20.07 -18.32 42.46
C ALA A 314 19.77 -18.12 43.95
N THR A 315 18.52 -18.25 44.35
CA THR A 315 18.08 -18.19 45.74
C THR A 315 17.15 -19.38 45.96
N PRO A 316 16.98 -19.83 47.21
CA PRO A 316 16.02 -20.88 47.53
C PRO A 316 14.61 -20.53 47.04
N SER A 317 14.18 -19.27 47.19
CA SER A 317 12.89 -18.78 46.69
C SER A 317 12.78 -18.83 45.17
N TYR A 318 13.85 -18.48 44.44
CA TYR A 318 13.89 -18.62 42.97
C TYR A 318 13.69 -20.08 42.54
N MET A 319 14.31 -21.02 43.25
CA MET A 319 14.14 -22.45 42.97
C MET A 319 12.70 -22.91 43.19
N GLN A 320 12.03 -22.41 44.23
CA GLN A 320 10.62 -22.72 44.48
C GLN A 320 9.68 -22.11 43.43
N GLU A 321 9.98 -20.91 42.96
CA GLU A 321 9.13 -20.21 42.01
C GLU A 321 9.18 -20.84 40.62
N HIS A 322 10.38 -21.23 40.17
CA HIS A 322 10.61 -21.61 38.77
C HIS A 322 10.80 -23.12 38.51
N PHE A 323 11.01 -23.94 39.55
CA PHE A 323 11.13 -25.40 39.41
C PHE A 323 9.90 -26.08 40.00
N TYR A 324 8.99 -26.53 39.12
CA TYR A 324 7.66 -26.98 39.53
C TYR A 324 7.70 -28.14 40.54
N GLN A 325 8.68 -29.05 40.40
CA GLN A 325 8.84 -30.17 41.30
C GLN A 325 9.09 -29.72 42.75
N TRP A 326 9.65 -28.51 42.92
CA TRP A 326 10.23 -28.05 44.18
C TRP A 326 9.49 -26.85 44.78
N ARG A 327 8.44 -26.40 44.10
CA ARG A 327 7.58 -25.30 44.54
C ARG A 327 7.03 -25.43 45.96
N HIS A 328 6.89 -26.66 46.44
CA HIS A 328 6.37 -26.96 47.78
C HIS A 328 7.42 -27.57 48.73
N LYS A 329 8.70 -27.64 48.33
CA LYS A 329 9.78 -28.33 49.06
C LYS A 329 10.86 -27.34 49.51
N LEU A 330 10.60 -26.59 50.58
CA LEU A 330 11.43 -25.48 51.04
C LEU A 330 12.89 -25.89 51.34
N HIS A 331 13.10 -27.04 51.98
CA HIS A 331 14.41 -27.53 52.35
C HIS A 331 15.12 -28.15 51.14
N ALA A 332 14.39 -28.83 50.26
CA ALA A 332 14.95 -29.31 48.98
C ALA A 332 15.50 -28.15 48.12
N SER A 333 14.74 -27.06 47.99
CA SER A 333 15.17 -25.85 47.28
C SER A 333 16.40 -25.19 47.91
N GLN A 334 16.47 -25.14 49.23
CA GLN A 334 17.65 -24.69 49.97
C GLN A 334 18.86 -25.58 49.67
N LEU A 335 18.69 -26.91 49.70
CA LEU A 335 19.76 -27.88 49.47
C LEU A 335 20.34 -27.79 48.04
N LEU A 336 19.50 -27.58 47.02
CA LEU A 336 20.01 -27.33 45.66
C LEU A 336 20.71 -25.99 45.55
N TYR A 337 20.15 -24.95 46.15
CA TYR A 337 20.81 -23.66 46.18
C TYR A 337 22.22 -23.77 46.79
N GLU A 338 22.36 -24.43 47.93
CA GLU A 338 23.63 -24.70 48.59
C GLU A 338 24.55 -25.60 47.76
N HIS A 339 24.01 -26.65 47.13
CA HIS A 339 24.76 -27.52 46.22
C HIS A 339 25.35 -26.74 45.02
N LEU A 340 24.62 -25.76 44.51
CA LEU A 340 25.01 -24.96 43.33
C LEU A 340 25.87 -23.75 43.67
N SER A 341 25.74 -23.20 44.87
CA SER A 341 26.54 -22.08 45.39
C SER A 341 27.82 -22.55 46.09
N GLY A 342 27.86 -23.80 46.56
CA GLY A 342 28.97 -24.43 47.28
C GLY A 342 30.15 -24.91 46.45
N PHE A 343 30.25 -24.55 45.16
CA PHE A 343 31.44 -24.78 44.33
C PHE A 343 32.29 -23.49 44.21
N PRO A 344 33.21 -23.21 45.15
CA PRO A 344 34.23 -22.20 44.97
C PRO A 344 35.37 -22.78 44.13
N LYS A 345 35.47 -22.35 42.86
CA LYS A 345 36.55 -22.63 41.90
C LYS A 345 36.63 -24.08 41.38
N LEU A 346 36.24 -24.28 40.13
CA LEU A 346 36.68 -25.42 39.33
C LEU A 346 38.21 -25.35 39.15
N PRO A 347 38.96 -26.47 39.24
CA PRO A 347 40.38 -26.48 38.89
C PRO A 347 40.56 -26.15 37.41
N GLU A 348 41.43 -25.19 37.08
CA GLU A 348 41.97 -25.04 35.73
C GLU A 348 42.78 -26.30 35.39
N GLN A 349 42.19 -27.30 34.71
CA GLN A 349 42.97 -28.38 34.11
C GLN A 349 42.49 -28.74 32.70
N GLN A 350 43.29 -28.25 31.75
CA GLN A 350 43.94 -29.03 30.69
C GLN A 350 43.16 -30.25 30.17
N ASN A 351 42.31 -30.05 29.17
CA ASN A 351 42.14 -31.03 28.10
C ASN A 351 41.77 -30.32 26.80
N SER A 352 42.69 -30.34 25.84
CA SER A 352 42.63 -29.61 24.56
C SER A 352 41.76 -30.28 23.49
N GLU A 353 41.11 -31.41 23.78
CA GLU A 353 40.29 -32.15 22.80
C GLU A 353 38.79 -31.82 22.81
N TYR A 354 38.25 -31.15 23.83
CA TYR A 354 36.82 -30.85 23.92
C TYR A 354 36.50 -29.41 23.51
N LYS A 355 36.70 -29.09 22.22
CA LYS A 355 36.59 -27.71 21.71
C LYS A 355 35.21 -27.20 21.29
N PHE A 356 34.13 -27.99 21.37
CA PHE A 356 32.81 -27.52 20.90
C PHE A 356 31.62 -28.19 21.57
N GLN A 357 31.19 -27.74 22.75
CA GLN A 357 29.82 -27.99 23.22
C GLN A 357 29.33 -26.87 24.12
N THR A 358 28.13 -26.34 23.85
CA THR A 358 27.32 -25.51 24.75
C THR A 358 26.80 -26.29 25.98
N PHE A 359 27.54 -27.34 26.39
CA PHE A 359 27.25 -28.27 27.49
C PHE A 359 28.20 -28.05 28.67
N TRP A 360 28.51 -26.81 29.01
CA TRP A 360 29.35 -26.47 30.17
C TRP A 360 28.57 -26.41 31.48
N CYS A 361 27.72 -27.41 31.70
CA CYS A 361 27.57 -27.97 33.02
C CYS A 361 28.05 -29.40 32.93
N HIS A 362 29.16 -29.70 33.58
CA HIS A 362 29.51 -31.08 33.89
C HIS A 362 28.28 -31.79 34.46
N ARG A 363 28.16 -33.11 34.23
CA ARG A 363 27.31 -33.97 35.06
C ARG A 363 27.54 -33.54 36.50
N GLY A 364 26.60 -32.81 37.10
CA GLY A 364 26.72 -32.42 38.49
C GLY A 364 26.97 -33.71 39.26
N ASP A 365 28.05 -33.77 40.03
CA ASP A 365 28.23 -34.89 40.95
C ASP A 365 27.22 -34.69 42.08
N PHE A 366 25.98 -35.07 41.79
CA PHE A 366 24.83 -34.91 42.66
C PHE A 366 24.89 -35.85 43.89
N THR A 367 26.03 -36.52 44.11
CA THR A 367 26.33 -37.33 45.30
C THR A 367 26.74 -36.49 46.53
N PHE A 368 26.69 -35.16 46.44
CA PHE A 368 27.16 -34.18 47.45
C PHE A 368 26.80 -34.51 48.91
N PHE A 369 25.61 -35.05 49.17
CA PHE A 369 25.18 -35.40 50.52
C PHE A 369 25.23 -36.90 50.86
N GLU A 370 25.49 -37.79 49.90
CA GLU A 370 25.83 -39.19 50.21
C GLU A 370 27.14 -39.29 51.02
N ARG A 371 27.92 -38.19 51.09
CA ARG A 371 29.20 -38.10 51.81
C ARG A 371 29.11 -37.53 53.24
N TYR A 372 27.97 -37.00 53.70
CA TYR A 372 27.84 -36.39 55.04
C TYR A 372 26.60 -36.85 55.83
N PRO A 373 26.50 -38.14 56.23
CA PRO A 373 25.37 -38.67 57.01
C PRO A 373 25.18 -38.02 58.39
N SER A 374 26.24 -37.42 58.94
CA SER A 374 26.26 -36.80 60.27
C SER A 374 25.40 -35.53 60.36
N ILE A 375 25.21 -34.81 59.25
CA ILE A 375 24.40 -33.58 59.22
C ILE A 375 22.90 -33.91 59.33
N MET A 376 22.48 -35.07 58.80
CA MET A 376 21.08 -35.51 58.84
C MET A 376 20.62 -35.97 60.23
N GLN A 377 21.55 -36.23 61.16
CA GLN A 377 21.23 -36.67 62.53
C GLN A 377 20.57 -35.56 63.36
N THR A 378 20.80 -34.29 63.01
CA THR A 378 20.19 -33.12 63.67
C THR A 378 18.89 -32.66 63.02
N TRP A 379 18.48 -33.31 61.92
CA TRP A 379 17.31 -32.92 61.14
C TRP A 379 16.02 -33.54 61.68
N ASN A 380 14.92 -32.80 61.62
CA ASN A 380 13.59 -33.30 61.91
C ASN A 380 13.07 -34.22 60.77
N GLU A 381 12.00 -34.98 61.03
CA GLU A 381 11.47 -35.95 60.07
C GLU A 381 11.11 -35.34 58.71
N LYS A 382 10.59 -34.10 58.71
CA LYS A 382 10.21 -33.37 57.49
C LYS A 382 11.44 -32.98 56.65
N GLU A 383 12.51 -32.54 57.28
CA GLU A 383 13.79 -32.24 56.62
C GLU A 383 14.40 -33.50 55.98
N GLN A 384 14.33 -34.64 56.68
CA GLN A 384 14.82 -35.92 56.16
C GLN A 384 13.95 -36.47 55.02
N GLU A 385 12.65 -36.20 55.04
CA GLU A 385 11.71 -36.54 53.95
C GLU A 385 11.95 -35.67 52.72
N GLU A 386 11.98 -34.34 52.86
CA GLU A 386 12.25 -33.40 51.76
C GLU A 386 13.63 -33.63 51.14
N TYR A 387 14.64 -34.05 51.92
CA TYR A 387 15.94 -34.45 51.40
C TYR A 387 15.90 -35.74 50.57
N ARG A 388 15.15 -36.76 51.02
CA ARG A 388 14.99 -38.02 50.25
C ARG A 388 14.30 -37.73 48.93
N GLU A 389 13.30 -36.85 48.96
CA GLU A 389 12.65 -36.35 47.76
C GLU A 389 13.60 -35.54 46.88
N TYR A 390 14.40 -34.63 47.43
CA TYR A 390 15.48 -33.93 46.70
C TYR A 390 16.40 -34.92 45.99
N SER A 391 16.92 -35.92 46.70
CA SER A 391 17.84 -36.92 46.14
C SER A 391 17.20 -37.72 45.01
N ASN A 392 15.93 -38.12 45.19
CA ASN A 392 15.16 -38.81 44.16
C ASN A 392 14.88 -37.91 42.96
N ASP A 393 14.42 -36.67 43.18
CA ASP A 393 14.12 -35.71 42.12
C ASP A 393 15.38 -35.40 41.30
N ILE A 394 16.52 -35.23 41.94
CA ILE A 394 17.80 -35.03 41.26
C ILE A 394 18.19 -36.25 40.42
N LYS A 395 18.01 -37.47 40.93
CA LYS A 395 18.29 -38.72 40.20
C LYS A 395 17.32 -38.94 39.04
N THR A 396 16.04 -38.63 39.23
CA THR A 396 14.96 -38.82 38.26
C THR A 396 14.94 -37.74 37.17
N PHE A 397 15.19 -36.49 37.53
CA PHE A 397 15.12 -35.33 36.64
C PHE A 397 16.50 -34.73 36.33
N HIS A 398 17.58 -35.50 36.49
CA HIS A 398 18.96 -35.06 36.30
C HIS A 398 19.19 -34.23 35.03
N GLU A 399 18.74 -34.75 33.88
CA GLU A 399 18.88 -34.06 32.59
C GLU A 399 18.06 -32.78 32.54
N GLN A 400 16.81 -32.81 33.00
CA GLN A 400 15.93 -31.65 33.02
C GLN A 400 16.45 -30.54 33.94
N LEU A 401 16.90 -30.88 35.15
CA LEU A 401 17.46 -29.95 36.13
C LEU A 401 18.78 -29.35 35.64
N THR A 402 19.63 -30.17 35.02
CA THR A 402 20.86 -29.69 34.38
C THR A 402 20.51 -28.73 33.24
N GLU A 403 19.58 -29.07 32.36
CA GLU A 403 19.16 -28.16 31.28
C GLU A 403 18.50 -26.88 31.79
N GLU A 404 17.67 -26.95 32.84
CA GLU A 404 16.99 -25.79 33.41
C GLU A 404 17.97 -24.84 34.10
N PHE A 405 18.92 -25.37 34.87
CA PHE A 405 19.96 -24.59 35.53
C PHE A 405 20.96 -24.01 34.54
N CYS A 406 21.42 -24.80 33.59
CA CYS A 406 22.46 -24.40 32.65
C CYS A 406 21.91 -23.58 31.48
N GLY A 407 20.60 -23.68 31.21
CA GLY A 407 19.89 -22.83 30.25
C GLY A 407 19.48 -21.47 30.82
N ASP A 408 18.96 -21.41 32.06
CA ASP A 408 18.34 -20.18 32.60
C ASP A 408 19.12 -19.49 33.74
N LEU A 409 20.06 -20.18 34.42
CA LEU A 409 20.80 -19.60 35.55
C LEU A 409 22.31 -19.45 35.29
N ARG A 410 22.90 -20.33 34.47
CA ARG A 410 24.35 -20.31 34.13
C ARG A 410 24.62 -20.21 32.62
N GLY A 411 23.57 -20.08 31.81
CA GLY A 411 23.70 -20.04 30.35
C GLY A 411 24.50 -18.83 29.88
N GLN A 412 25.57 -19.07 29.12
CA GLN A 412 26.37 -18.01 28.47
C GLN A 412 25.93 -17.71 27.03
N HIS A 413 24.98 -18.49 26.48
CA HIS A 413 24.74 -18.57 25.03
C HIS A 413 23.26 -18.58 24.62
N ALA A 414 22.32 -18.33 25.54
CA ALA A 414 20.89 -18.29 25.25
C ALA A 414 20.24 -17.14 26.01
N MET A 415 19.34 -16.41 25.35
CA MET A 415 18.42 -15.50 26.02
C MET A 415 17.65 -16.33 27.04
N LEU A 416 17.65 -15.90 28.30
CA LEU A 416 16.95 -16.63 29.34
C LEU A 416 15.46 -16.60 29.01
N SER A 417 14.72 -17.65 29.38
CA SER A 417 13.28 -17.67 29.15
C SER A 417 12.53 -16.51 29.84
N LEU A 418 13.20 -15.81 30.77
CA LEU A 418 12.73 -14.61 31.46
C LEU A 418 12.84 -13.34 30.60
N ASP A 419 13.89 -13.21 29.78
CA ASP A 419 14.14 -12.00 28.98
C ASP A 419 13.28 -11.97 27.70
N ILE A 420 12.68 -13.10 27.32
CA ILE A 420 11.80 -13.17 26.15
C ILE A 420 10.53 -12.35 26.35
N GLU A 421 10.05 -12.20 27.58
CA GLU A 421 8.86 -11.37 27.87
C GLU A 421 9.15 -9.89 27.62
N ASP A 422 10.33 -9.40 28.01
CA ASP A 422 10.78 -8.04 27.73
C ASP A 422 10.97 -7.80 26.23
N ALA A 423 11.54 -8.77 25.53
CA ALA A 423 11.68 -8.72 24.08
C ALA A 423 10.30 -8.69 23.38
N LEU A 424 9.35 -9.52 23.83
CA LEU A 424 7.98 -9.58 23.30
C LEU A 424 7.18 -8.30 23.61
N PHE A 425 7.46 -7.62 24.74
CA PHE A 425 6.87 -6.32 25.05
C PHE A 425 7.37 -5.22 24.09
N TRP A 426 8.69 -5.15 23.88
CA TRP A 426 9.35 -4.15 23.02
C TRP A 426 8.86 -4.17 21.56
N VAL A 427 8.45 -5.34 21.04
CA VAL A 427 7.85 -5.50 19.71
C VAL A 427 6.70 -4.50 19.44
N SER A 428 5.88 -4.22 20.45
CA SER A 428 4.73 -3.31 20.29
C SER A 428 5.14 -1.85 20.08
N GLU A 429 6.25 -1.42 20.70
CA GLU A 429 6.83 -0.09 20.55
C GLU A 429 7.44 0.07 19.15
N ILE A 430 8.09 -0.98 18.67
CA ILE A 430 8.67 -1.07 17.33
C ILE A 430 7.60 -0.94 16.24
N ASP A 431 6.43 -1.56 16.41
CA ASP A 431 5.30 -1.40 15.48
C ASP A 431 4.85 0.07 15.37
N SER A 432 4.86 0.80 16.49
CA SER A 432 4.51 2.22 16.54
C SER A 432 5.58 3.11 15.89
N LEU A 433 6.86 2.82 16.13
CA LEU A 433 7.99 3.52 15.52
C LEU A 433 7.92 3.48 13.99
N ARG A 434 7.60 2.32 13.42
CA ARG A 434 7.54 2.11 11.96
C ARG A 434 6.54 3.03 11.28
N GLN A 435 5.34 3.17 11.84
CA GLN A 435 4.31 4.04 11.27
C GLN A 435 4.80 5.49 11.15
N ARG A 436 5.57 5.95 12.15
CA ARG A 436 6.16 7.30 12.16
C ARG A 436 7.25 7.45 11.09
N VAL A 437 8.26 6.56 11.09
CA VAL A 437 9.39 6.63 10.14
C VAL A 437 8.91 6.50 8.70
N LYS A 438 7.93 5.62 8.45
CA LYS A 438 7.32 5.45 7.12
C LYS A 438 6.75 6.76 6.61
N MET A 439 5.92 7.44 7.41
CA MET A 439 5.35 8.74 7.05
C MET A 439 6.44 9.81 6.83
N GLN A 440 7.47 9.85 7.67
CA GLN A 440 8.56 10.81 7.52
C GLN A 440 9.28 10.65 6.17
N ASN A 441 9.59 9.42 5.78
CA ASN A 441 10.16 9.13 4.47
C ASN A 441 9.19 9.53 3.33
N PHE A 442 7.91 9.20 3.48
CA PHE A 442 6.86 9.61 2.53
C PHE A 442 6.83 11.13 2.31
N LEU A 443 7.11 11.95 3.32
CA LEU A 443 7.09 13.41 3.22
C LEU A 443 8.40 14.00 2.70
N SER A 444 9.54 13.38 3.00
CA SER A 444 10.86 13.94 2.67
C SER A 444 11.27 13.72 1.20
N ARG A 445 10.73 12.70 0.51
CA ARG A 445 11.14 12.36 -0.86
C ARG A 445 10.23 12.95 -1.95
N PRO A 446 10.80 13.34 -3.11
CA PRO A 446 10.02 13.86 -4.24
C PRO A 446 9.05 12.79 -4.78
N LEU A 447 7.94 13.25 -5.37
CA LEU A 447 6.99 12.36 -6.05
C LEU A 447 7.62 11.85 -7.34
N ARG A 448 7.66 10.52 -7.51
CA ARG A 448 8.20 9.87 -8.70
C ARG A 448 7.04 9.28 -9.50
N ILE A 449 6.93 9.66 -10.77
CA ILE A 449 5.90 9.13 -11.67
C ILE A 449 6.63 8.46 -12.82
N TRP A 450 6.25 7.21 -13.11
CA TRP A 450 6.78 6.46 -14.25
C TRP A 450 5.64 6.14 -15.20
N MET A 451 5.91 6.23 -16.50
CA MET A 451 4.93 5.92 -17.54
C MET A 451 5.31 4.61 -18.22
N TYR A 452 4.32 3.74 -18.44
CA TYR A 452 4.54 2.57 -19.28
C TYR A 452 4.97 2.97 -20.69
N ASN A 453 5.76 2.12 -21.35
CA ASN A 453 6.01 2.30 -22.77
C ASN A 453 4.70 2.03 -23.54
N LYS A 454 4.16 3.07 -24.21
CA LYS A 454 2.89 2.95 -24.94
C LYS A 454 2.98 1.94 -26.08
N GLU A 455 4.08 1.92 -26.83
CA GLU A 455 4.24 1.07 -28.02
C GLU A 455 4.22 -0.42 -27.65
N SER A 456 4.78 -0.79 -26.49
CA SER A 456 4.71 -2.17 -26.00
C SER A 456 3.31 -2.59 -25.51
N LEU A 457 2.46 -1.64 -25.13
CA LEU A 457 1.12 -1.92 -24.61
C LEU A 457 0.04 -2.00 -25.70
N VAL A 458 0.14 -1.14 -26.72
CA VAL A 458 -0.89 -1.04 -27.76
C VAL A 458 -0.95 -2.33 -28.59
N PRO A 459 -2.15 -2.88 -28.90
CA PRO A 459 -2.27 -4.02 -29.79
C PRO A 459 -1.76 -3.71 -31.20
N GLU A 460 -1.06 -4.65 -31.85
CA GLU A 460 -0.39 -4.44 -33.14
C GLU A 460 -1.30 -3.82 -34.21
N ARG A 461 -2.57 -4.26 -34.29
CA ARG A 461 -3.55 -3.70 -35.24
C ARG A 461 -3.77 -2.19 -35.11
N TYR A 462 -3.46 -1.60 -33.94
CA TYR A 462 -3.62 -0.17 -33.66
C TYR A 462 -2.32 0.63 -33.72
N HIS A 463 -1.14 0.03 -33.92
CA HIS A 463 0.13 0.77 -33.98
C HIS A 463 0.10 1.92 -35.00
N ASN A 464 -0.46 1.67 -36.19
CA ASN A 464 -0.59 2.69 -37.24
C ASN A 464 -1.87 3.55 -37.11
N HIS A 465 -2.79 3.21 -36.21
CA HIS A 465 -4.04 3.95 -36.05
C HIS A 465 -3.82 5.33 -35.45
N HIS A 466 -2.84 5.52 -34.57
CA HIS A 466 -2.51 6.82 -33.97
C HIS A 466 -1.97 7.83 -34.99
N ILE A 467 -1.22 7.35 -36.00
CA ILE A 467 -0.71 8.15 -37.11
C ILE A 467 -1.87 8.57 -38.01
N LYS A 468 -2.75 7.62 -38.36
CA LYS A 468 -3.97 7.91 -39.14
C LYS A 468 -4.89 8.87 -38.39
N ALA A 469 -5.05 8.66 -37.08
CA ALA A 469 -5.82 9.49 -36.18
C ALA A 469 -5.13 10.83 -35.84
N ASN A 470 -3.91 11.02 -36.33
CA ASN A 470 -3.10 12.19 -36.09
C ASN A 470 -3.13 12.72 -34.63
N CYS A 471 -3.12 11.78 -33.66
CA CYS A 471 -3.30 12.12 -32.25
C CYS A 471 -2.20 13.05 -31.73
N SER A 472 -1.01 12.97 -32.32
CA SER A 472 0.17 13.75 -31.95
C SER A 472 0.37 15.05 -32.74
N HIS A 473 -0.01 15.14 -34.03
CA HIS A 473 0.25 16.35 -34.83
C HIS A 473 -0.96 17.27 -35.00
N ASN A 474 -2.19 16.83 -34.69
CA ASN A 474 -3.38 17.67 -34.78
C ASN A 474 -3.90 18.15 -33.42
N LEU A 475 -3.04 18.70 -32.56
CA LEU A 475 -3.47 19.15 -31.23
C LEU A 475 -4.52 20.25 -31.28
N TYR A 476 -4.44 21.12 -32.28
CA TYR A 476 -5.44 22.18 -32.49
C TYR A 476 -6.78 21.63 -33.02
N GLY A 477 -6.76 20.62 -33.90
CA GLY A 477 -7.99 19.98 -34.39
C GLY A 477 -8.61 18.96 -33.42
N ASN A 478 -7.81 18.40 -32.50
CA ASN A 478 -8.29 17.58 -31.39
C ASN A 478 -8.79 18.43 -30.21
N GLY A 479 -8.45 19.72 -30.20
CA GLY A 479 -9.00 20.73 -29.29
C GLY A 479 -8.83 20.33 -27.82
N MET A 480 -9.94 20.29 -27.08
CA MET A 480 -9.96 19.98 -25.64
C MET A 480 -9.35 18.61 -25.28
N TYR A 481 -9.42 17.64 -26.20
CA TYR A 481 -8.95 16.27 -25.99
C TYR A 481 -7.42 16.13 -26.08
N SER A 482 -6.73 17.16 -26.54
CA SER A 482 -5.26 17.17 -26.64
C SER A 482 -4.53 17.03 -25.32
N SER A 483 -5.23 17.31 -24.21
CA SER A 483 -4.68 17.10 -22.86
C SER A 483 -4.29 15.64 -22.60
N GLU A 484 -4.95 14.64 -23.21
CA GLU A 484 -4.56 13.22 -23.10
C GLU A 484 -3.16 12.99 -23.65
N HIS A 485 -2.87 13.55 -24.84
CA HIS A 485 -1.56 13.45 -25.47
C HIS A 485 -0.50 14.27 -24.71
N ILE A 486 -0.83 15.50 -24.30
CA ILE A 486 0.11 16.40 -23.62
C ILE A 486 0.58 15.81 -22.29
N ILE A 487 -0.32 15.17 -21.52
CA ILE A 487 0.03 14.47 -20.28
C ILE A 487 1.03 13.35 -20.57
N GLN A 488 0.77 12.51 -21.58
CA GLN A 488 1.66 11.41 -21.95
C GLN A 488 3.05 11.92 -22.35
N VAL A 489 3.15 12.95 -23.20
CA VAL A 489 4.46 13.44 -23.65
C VAL A 489 5.24 14.09 -22.51
N TYR A 490 4.58 14.87 -21.65
CA TYR A 490 5.21 15.47 -20.47
C TYR A 490 5.82 14.39 -19.58
N PHE A 491 5.04 13.37 -19.22
CA PHE A 491 5.55 12.30 -18.36
C PHE A 491 6.57 11.42 -19.07
N ASN A 492 6.51 11.25 -20.38
CA ASN A 492 7.56 10.54 -21.11
C ASN A 492 8.92 11.26 -21.03
N GLN A 493 8.91 12.60 -21.09
CA GLN A 493 10.13 13.42 -21.02
C GLN A 493 10.60 13.66 -19.59
N SER A 494 9.67 13.74 -18.63
CA SER A 494 9.97 14.00 -17.22
C SER A 494 10.17 12.74 -16.38
N SER A 495 9.90 11.54 -16.91
CA SER A 495 10.13 10.26 -16.22
C SER A 495 11.62 9.97 -16.11
N TYR A 496 12.33 10.70 -15.24
CA TYR A 496 13.71 10.43 -14.82
C TYR A 496 13.76 9.33 -13.74
N VAL A 497 12.93 8.30 -13.89
CA VAL A 497 12.92 7.17 -12.98
C VAL A 497 13.49 5.97 -13.72
N ASP A 498 14.81 5.81 -13.65
CA ASP A 498 15.55 4.73 -14.34
C ASP A 498 15.05 3.34 -13.92
N ASN A 499 14.56 3.23 -12.68
CA ASN A 499 13.97 2.01 -12.17
C ASN A 499 12.46 2.20 -11.89
N PRO A 500 11.53 1.62 -12.67
CA PRO A 500 10.08 1.76 -12.46
C PRO A 500 9.62 1.34 -11.06
N LEU A 501 10.38 0.47 -10.40
CA LEU A 501 10.14 0.11 -9.00
C LEU A 501 10.33 1.28 -8.04
N LEU A 502 10.78 2.46 -8.47
CA LEU A 502 10.90 3.66 -7.66
C LEU A 502 9.73 4.65 -7.88
N ALA A 503 8.83 4.40 -8.83
CA ALA A 503 7.65 5.22 -9.06
C ALA A 503 6.56 5.13 -7.96
N ASP A 504 6.14 6.26 -7.41
CA ASP A 504 4.96 6.36 -6.55
C ASP A 504 3.66 6.09 -7.32
N TYR A 505 3.62 6.58 -8.57
CA TYR A 505 2.50 6.41 -9.46
C TYR A 505 2.93 5.94 -10.85
N PHE A 506 2.09 5.12 -11.46
CA PHE A 506 2.27 4.56 -12.80
C PHE A 506 1.23 5.17 -13.76
N LEU A 507 1.67 5.95 -14.73
CA LEU A 507 0.79 6.51 -15.75
C LEU A 507 0.51 5.46 -16.84
N ILE A 508 -0.77 5.19 -17.09
CA ILE A 508 -1.25 4.32 -18.18
C ILE A 508 -1.43 5.17 -19.44
N PRO A 509 -0.54 5.05 -20.44
CA PRO A 509 -0.70 5.78 -21.68
C PRO A 509 -1.75 5.10 -22.58
N HIS A 510 -2.66 5.88 -23.14
CA HIS A 510 -3.64 5.44 -24.14
C HIS A 510 -4.11 6.63 -24.97
N ASP A 511 -4.75 6.36 -26.11
CA ASP A 511 -5.34 7.38 -26.98
C ASP A 511 -6.82 7.07 -27.24
N LEU A 512 -7.52 6.52 -26.24
CA LEU A 512 -8.92 6.11 -26.35
C LEU A 512 -9.82 7.29 -26.74
N TYR A 513 -9.65 8.45 -26.11
CA TYR A 513 -10.45 9.62 -26.43
C TYR A 513 -10.11 10.18 -27.80
N CYS A 514 -8.83 10.17 -28.18
CA CYS A 514 -8.45 10.45 -29.56
C CYS A 514 -9.22 9.53 -30.54
N PHE A 515 -9.24 8.21 -30.31
CA PHE A 515 -9.92 7.28 -31.22
C PHE A 515 -11.44 7.44 -31.27
N ILE A 516 -12.09 7.68 -30.13
CA ILE A 516 -13.54 7.89 -30.07
C ILE A 516 -13.95 9.20 -30.78
N PHE A 517 -13.10 10.24 -30.77
CA PHE A 517 -13.47 11.57 -31.26
C PHE A 517 -12.70 12.06 -32.51
N PHE A 518 -11.70 11.30 -32.99
CA PHE A 518 -10.82 11.68 -34.10
C PHE A 518 -11.57 12.07 -35.37
N HIS A 519 -12.66 11.37 -35.69
CA HIS A 519 -13.26 11.51 -37.01
C HIS A 519 -14.10 12.77 -37.21
N GLN A 520 -14.51 13.54 -36.19
CA GLN A 520 -15.52 14.61 -36.28
C GLN A 520 -16.87 14.22 -36.98
N LEU A 521 -16.99 13.02 -37.56
CA LEU A 521 -18.11 12.47 -38.33
C LEU A 521 -19.26 11.97 -37.45
N PHE A 522 -19.06 11.89 -36.13
CA PHE A 522 -20.03 11.35 -35.18
C PHE A 522 -21.20 12.30 -34.88
N ALA A 523 -21.18 13.52 -35.41
CA ALA A 523 -22.31 14.44 -35.34
C ALA A 523 -23.60 13.78 -35.86
N ASN A 524 -23.48 12.89 -36.85
CA ASN A 524 -24.61 12.20 -37.49
C ASN A 524 -24.92 10.82 -36.90
N PHE A 525 -24.15 10.33 -35.92
CA PHE A 525 -24.40 9.01 -35.34
C PHE A 525 -25.66 9.06 -34.48
N THR A 526 -26.50 8.03 -34.58
CA THR A 526 -27.52 7.76 -33.57
C THR A 526 -26.86 7.42 -32.23
N ASP A 527 -27.61 7.49 -31.14
CA ASP A 527 -27.09 7.12 -29.81
C ASP A 527 -26.58 5.67 -29.76
N GLU A 528 -27.26 4.76 -30.46
CA GLU A 528 -26.84 3.35 -30.59
C GLU A 528 -25.55 3.20 -31.39
N GLN A 529 -25.42 3.88 -32.53
CA GLN A 529 -24.20 3.86 -33.34
C GLN A 529 -23.00 4.43 -32.57
N PHE A 530 -23.21 5.52 -31.83
CA PHE A 530 -22.17 6.10 -30.99
C PHE A 530 -21.77 5.14 -29.86
N LYS A 531 -22.74 4.53 -29.18
CA LYS A 531 -22.47 3.54 -28.13
C LYS A 531 -21.73 2.32 -28.67
N ALA A 532 -22.10 1.82 -29.85
CA ALA A 532 -21.41 0.72 -30.52
C ALA A 532 -19.95 1.09 -30.87
N HIS A 533 -19.73 2.32 -31.35
CA HIS A 533 -18.39 2.84 -31.65
C HIS A 533 -17.51 2.96 -30.41
N VAL A 534 -18.03 3.52 -29.32
CA VAL A 534 -17.33 3.61 -28.04
C VAL A 534 -17.02 2.22 -27.48
N SER A 535 -17.99 1.30 -27.53
CA SER A 535 -17.82 -0.09 -27.09
C SER A 535 -16.74 -0.81 -27.89
N HIS A 536 -16.67 -0.59 -29.22
CA HIS A 536 -15.63 -1.14 -30.07
C HIS A 536 -14.23 -0.76 -29.56
N TYR A 537 -13.90 0.53 -29.43
CA TYR A 537 -12.56 0.93 -28.97
C TYR A 537 -12.30 0.60 -27.50
N SER A 538 -13.33 0.60 -26.65
CA SER A 538 -13.19 0.18 -25.26
C SER A 538 -12.74 -1.28 -25.15
N ASN A 539 -13.38 -2.19 -25.89
CA ASN A 539 -13.10 -3.63 -25.79
C ASN A 539 -11.92 -4.08 -26.65
N HIS A 540 -11.69 -3.42 -27.78
CA HIS A 540 -10.71 -3.88 -28.77
C HIS A 540 -9.37 -3.15 -28.69
N TYR A 541 -9.35 -1.90 -28.23
CA TYR A 541 -8.12 -1.12 -28.07
C TYR A 541 -7.74 -0.97 -26.60
N PHE A 542 -8.65 -0.49 -25.76
CA PHE A 542 -8.32 -0.06 -24.41
C PHE A 542 -8.24 -1.22 -23.41
N GLU A 543 -9.18 -2.15 -23.44
CA GLU A 543 -9.16 -3.33 -22.56
C GLU A 543 -7.87 -4.17 -22.70
N PRO A 544 -7.38 -4.50 -23.91
CA PRO A 544 -6.11 -5.21 -24.05
C PRO A 544 -4.91 -4.50 -23.42
N ILE A 545 -4.88 -3.16 -23.42
CA ILE A 545 -3.84 -2.38 -22.74
C ILE A 545 -3.91 -2.62 -21.22
N ILE A 546 -5.12 -2.58 -20.66
CA ILE A 546 -5.34 -2.82 -19.22
C ILE A 546 -5.00 -4.26 -18.85
N ASP A 547 -5.36 -5.24 -19.67
CA ASP A 547 -5.04 -6.64 -19.42
C ASP A 547 -3.52 -6.90 -19.45
N ARG A 548 -2.78 -6.36 -20.44
CA ARG A 548 -1.31 -6.44 -20.43
C ARG A 548 -0.71 -5.84 -19.16
N ILE A 549 -1.15 -4.64 -18.77
CA ILE A 549 -0.69 -4.00 -17.53
C ILE A 549 -0.92 -4.89 -16.30
N ARG A 550 -2.07 -5.55 -16.22
CA ARG A 550 -2.46 -6.37 -15.08
C ARG A 550 -1.76 -7.72 -15.03
N TYR A 551 -1.49 -8.32 -16.18
CA TYR A 551 -0.99 -9.70 -16.25
C TYR A 551 0.51 -9.80 -16.58
N GLU A 552 1.08 -8.82 -17.30
CA GLU A 552 2.48 -8.85 -17.73
C GLU A 552 3.40 -8.00 -16.84
N PHE A 553 2.84 -7.01 -16.13
CA PHE A 553 3.63 -6.11 -15.27
C PHE A 553 3.28 -6.26 -13.80
N PRO A 554 4.27 -6.26 -12.90
CA PRO A 554 4.05 -6.46 -11.46
C PRO A 554 3.46 -5.23 -10.77
N TYR A 555 3.41 -4.08 -11.45
CA TYR A 555 3.14 -2.80 -10.79
C TYR A 555 1.68 -2.64 -10.35
N TRP A 556 0.76 -3.32 -11.04
CA TRP A 556 -0.69 -3.23 -10.78
C TRP A 556 -1.07 -3.72 -9.39
N THR A 557 -0.44 -4.79 -8.92
CA THR A 557 -0.74 -5.44 -7.64
C THR A 557 0.19 -5.01 -6.52
N MET A 558 0.97 -3.94 -6.71
CA MET A 558 1.87 -3.42 -5.66
C MET A 558 1.07 -2.96 -4.45
N THR A 559 0.01 -2.20 -4.66
CA THR A 559 -0.77 -1.61 -3.56
C THR A 559 -1.74 -2.61 -2.91
N ASP A 560 -2.11 -2.34 -1.65
CA ASP A 560 -3.18 -3.06 -0.92
C ASP A 560 -4.50 -3.08 -1.72
N LYS A 561 -4.69 -2.06 -2.56
CA LYS A 561 -5.82 -1.92 -3.48
C LYS A 561 -5.27 -1.91 -4.91
N PRO A 562 -5.20 -3.06 -5.61
CA PRO A 562 -4.60 -3.16 -6.93
C PRO A 562 -5.07 -2.05 -7.89
N GLY A 563 -4.13 -1.38 -8.54
CA GLY A 563 -4.35 -0.22 -9.40
C GLY A 563 -4.44 1.14 -8.69
N SER A 564 -4.36 1.21 -7.35
CA SER A 564 -4.48 2.50 -6.62
C SER A 564 -3.27 3.44 -6.75
N ASN A 565 -2.16 2.90 -7.23
CA ASN A 565 -0.96 3.61 -7.66
C ASN A 565 -0.97 3.92 -9.18
N HIS A 566 -2.08 3.73 -9.89
CA HIS A 566 -2.15 4.01 -11.33
C HIS A 566 -2.90 5.30 -11.61
N LEU A 567 -2.40 6.03 -12.60
CA LEU A 567 -3.00 7.25 -13.14
C LEU A 567 -3.49 6.98 -14.55
N ILE A 568 -4.63 7.56 -14.89
CA ILE A 568 -5.18 7.48 -16.24
C ILE A 568 -5.85 8.78 -16.66
N ALA A 569 -5.64 9.20 -17.90
CA ALA A 569 -6.15 10.48 -18.40
C ALA A 569 -7.41 10.29 -19.24
N PHE A 570 -8.59 10.49 -18.64
CA PHE A 570 -9.87 10.48 -19.34
C PHE A 570 -10.36 11.91 -19.56
N VAL A 571 -9.89 12.51 -20.66
CA VAL A 571 -10.00 13.96 -20.88
C VAL A 571 -11.29 14.44 -21.55
N GLY A 572 -12.28 13.56 -21.73
CA GLY A 572 -13.58 13.95 -22.28
C GLY A 572 -14.65 14.23 -21.24
N GLY A 573 -15.82 14.65 -21.71
CA GLY A 573 -16.90 15.09 -20.83
C GLY A 573 -17.61 14.01 -20.01
N ARG A 574 -17.23 12.75 -20.21
CA ARG A 574 -17.82 11.59 -19.52
C ARG A 574 -16.84 10.87 -18.63
N ASN A 575 -15.56 11.25 -18.61
CA ASN A 575 -14.55 10.58 -17.80
C ASN A 575 -14.56 9.05 -18.11
N MET A 576 -14.32 8.21 -17.11
CA MET A 576 -14.52 6.75 -17.21
C MET A 576 -15.92 6.29 -17.63
N GLY A 577 -16.92 7.17 -17.69
CA GLY A 577 -18.30 6.84 -18.07
C GLY A 577 -18.48 6.42 -19.53
N VAL A 578 -17.45 6.55 -20.38
CA VAL A 578 -17.43 5.94 -21.73
C VAL A 578 -17.21 4.43 -21.69
N LEU A 579 -16.66 3.90 -20.61
CA LEU A 579 -16.36 2.48 -20.45
C LEU A 579 -17.60 1.72 -19.99
N ASP A 580 -17.64 0.41 -20.25
CA ASP A 580 -18.66 -0.45 -19.67
C ASP A 580 -18.46 -0.64 -18.15
N ASN A 581 -19.48 -1.17 -17.46
CA ASN A 581 -19.45 -1.36 -16.01
C ASN A 581 -18.31 -2.29 -15.55
N ARG A 582 -17.91 -3.24 -16.40
CA ARG A 582 -16.85 -4.20 -16.08
C ARG A 582 -15.48 -3.50 -16.05
N LEU A 583 -15.15 -2.74 -17.09
CA LEU A 583 -13.93 -1.93 -17.16
C LEU A 583 -13.92 -0.83 -16.09
N GLN A 584 -15.06 -0.17 -15.84
CA GLN A 584 -15.16 0.79 -14.73
C GLN A 584 -14.85 0.13 -13.37
N ASN A 585 -15.37 -1.07 -13.12
CA ASN A 585 -15.09 -1.80 -11.88
C ASN A 585 -13.64 -2.29 -11.80
N LEU A 586 -13.04 -2.70 -12.94
CA LEU A 586 -11.61 -3.05 -13.01
C LEU A 586 -10.72 -1.84 -12.67
N LEU A 587 -11.10 -0.65 -13.13
CA LEU A 587 -10.36 0.59 -12.93
C LEU A 587 -10.79 1.35 -11.65
N LYS A 588 -11.63 0.76 -10.79
CA LYS A 588 -12.21 1.45 -9.63
C LYS A 588 -11.17 1.98 -8.64
N ASN A 589 -9.94 1.45 -8.64
CA ASN A 589 -8.86 1.94 -7.78
C ASN A 589 -7.97 2.96 -8.49
N VAL A 590 -7.98 3.00 -9.84
CA VAL A 590 -7.13 3.90 -10.63
C VAL A 590 -7.58 5.35 -10.44
N ILE A 591 -6.64 6.26 -10.26
CA ILE A 591 -6.92 7.70 -10.16
C ILE A 591 -7.09 8.26 -11.57
N GLN A 592 -8.23 8.88 -11.85
CA GLN A 592 -8.43 9.52 -13.15
C GLN A 592 -8.06 11.01 -13.12
N LEU A 593 -7.51 11.46 -14.23
CA LEU A 593 -7.24 12.85 -14.58
C LEU A 593 -8.22 13.24 -15.70
N GLY A 594 -9.04 14.27 -15.49
CA GLY A 594 -9.99 14.72 -16.52
C GLY A 594 -10.59 16.09 -16.24
N PRO A 595 -11.23 16.73 -17.23
CA PRO A 595 -11.82 18.07 -17.08
C PRO A 595 -13.17 18.08 -16.39
N THR A 596 -13.80 16.91 -16.20
CA THR A 596 -15.14 16.82 -15.64
C THR A 596 -15.08 16.47 -14.16
N GLY A 597 -15.43 17.43 -13.31
CA GLY A 597 -15.72 17.19 -11.89
C GLY A 597 -17.18 17.51 -11.57
N VAL A 598 -17.89 16.59 -10.92
CA VAL A 598 -19.28 16.78 -10.52
C VAL A 598 -19.63 16.05 -9.22
N ARG A 599 -20.16 16.77 -8.24
CA ARG A 599 -20.72 16.20 -7.02
C ARG A 599 -22.17 15.79 -7.25
N GLN A 600 -22.36 14.55 -7.73
CA GLN A 600 -23.70 14.00 -7.97
C GLN A 600 -24.50 13.82 -6.67
N ASP A 601 -23.81 13.55 -5.56
CA ASP A 601 -24.38 13.51 -4.21
C ASP A 601 -24.89 14.89 -3.74
N LEU A 602 -24.43 15.95 -4.41
CA LEU A 602 -24.88 17.31 -4.26
C LEU A 602 -25.83 17.73 -5.41
N LEU A 603 -26.57 16.81 -6.02
CA LEU A 603 -27.68 17.14 -6.91
C LEU A 603 -29.02 16.78 -6.26
N SER A 604 -30.10 17.48 -6.62
CA SER A 604 -31.44 17.18 -6.09
C SER A 604 -31.85 15.74 -6.46
N PRO A 605 -32.47 14.96 -5.55
CA PRO A 605 -32.94 13.60 -5.85
C PRO A 605 -33.95 13.53 -7.00
N ASN A 606 -34.66 14.62 -7.24
CA ASN A 606 -35.66 14.76 -8.32
C ASN A 606 -35.07 15.44 -9.58
N ALA A 607 -33.78 15.72 -9.59
CA ALA A 607 -33.13 16.20 -10.79
C ALA A 607 -33.16 15.08 -11.83
N PRO A 608 -33.70 15.30 -13.05
CA PRO A 608 -33.45 14.37 -14.16
C PRO A 608 -31.94 14.16 -14.27
N GLU A 609 -31.46 13.03 -14.80
CA GLU A 609 -30.02 12.75 -14.94
C GLU A 609 -29.32 13.92 -15.66
N LEU A 610 -28.85 14.91 -14.90
CA LEU A 610 -28.62 16.30 -15.36
C LEU A 610 -27.55 16.36 -16.46
N TYR A 611 -26.78 15.28 -16.59
CA TYR A 611 -25.68 15.14 -17.52
C TYR A 611 -25.66 13.79 -18.26
N LEU A 612 -26.79 13.08 -18.35
CA LEU A 612 -26.86 11.96 -19.30
C LEU A 612 -26.81 12.50 -20.73
N HIS A 613 -25.91 11.98 -21.55
CA HIS A 613 -25.87 12.27 -22.98
C HIS A 613 -25.46 11.03 -23.74
N ARG A 614 -26.18 10.72 -24.83
CA ARG A 614 -26.01 9.49 -25.61
C ARG A 614 -26.00 8.23 -24.73
N ASN A 615 -26.83 8.23 -23.68
CA ASN A 615 -26.89 7.17 -22.66
C ASN A 615 -25.57 6.88 -21.93
N LEU A 616 -24.69 7.89 -21.84
CA LEU A 616 -23.46 7.85 -21.04
C LEU A 616 -23.57 8.83 -19.87
N SER A 617 -23.34 8.31 -18.66
CA SER A 617 -23.27 9.09 -17.43
C SER A 617 -21.84 9.59 -17.18
N ILE A 618 -21.70 10.56 -16.28
CA ILE A 618 -20.40 11.01 -15.81
C ILE A 618 -19.96 10.12 -14.64
N VAL A 619 -18.72 9.65 -14.67
CA VAL A 619 -18.10 8.95 -13.54
C VAL A 619 -17.03 9.83 -12.93
N TYR A 620 -17.23 10.27 -11.68
CA TYR A 620 -16.28 11.11 -10.94
C TYR A 620 -16.37 10.85 -9.44
N ARG A 621 -15.21 10.64 -8.80
CA ARG A 621 -15.09 10.40 -7.36
C ARG A 621 -14.44 11.62 -6.70
N HIS A 622 -15.24 12.47 -6.08
CA HIS A 622 -14.72 13.67 -5.42
C HIS A 622 -13.73 13.36 -4.30
N GLY A 623 -12.59 14.03 -4.35
CA GLY A 623 -11.50 13.80 -3.40
C GLY A 623 -10.78 12.47 -3.60
N TYR A 624 -11.00 11.78 -4.73
CA TYR A 624 -10.16 10.69 -5.22
C TYR A 624 -9.60 11.04 -6.60
N ASP A 625 -10.48 11.40 -7.54
CA ASP A 625 -10.10 11.84 -8.88
C ASP A 625 -9.57 13.27 -8.91
N ILE A 626 -8.77 13.57 -9.93
CA ILE A 626 -8.13 14.88 -10.14
C ILE A 626 -8.81 15.59 -11.31
N VAL A 627 -9.38 16.75 -11.02
CA VAL A 627 -9.94 17.63 -12.05
C VAL A 627 -8.82 18.51 -12.61
N ALA A 628 -8.54 18.40 -13.90
CA ALA A 628 -7.53 19.18 -14.61
C ALA A 628 -8.19 20.01 -15.74
N PRO A 629 -7.69 21.22 -16.05
CA PRO A 629 -8.28 22.05 -17.10
C PRO A 629 -8.17 21.37 -18.48
N PRO A 630 -9.13 21.51 -19.39
CA PRO A 630 -8.98 21.06 -20.78
C PRO A 630 -7.85 21.83 -21.47
N PHE A 631 -7.32 21.28 -22.57
CA PHE A 631 -6.41 22.05 -23.42
C PHE A 631 -7.14 23.23 -24.04
N THR A 632 -6.64 24.43 -23.80
CA THR A 632 -7.12 25.68 -24.42
C THR A 632 -5.92 26.38 -25.06
N PRO A 633 -5.93 26.62 -26.39
CA PRO A 633 -4.80 27.24 -27.05
C PRO A 633 -4.45 28.61 -26.48
N THR A 634 -3.25 28.73 -25.91
CA THR A 634 -2.77 29.93 -25.21
C THR A 634 -2.14 30.98 -26.10
N GLU A 635 -1.83 30.65 -27.36
CA GLU A 635 -1.17 31.57 -28.32
C GLU A 635 -1.98 32.84 -28.64
N ILE A 636 -3.25 32.91 -28.21
CA ILE A 636 -4.17 33.88 -28.80
C ILE A 636 -3.98 35.31 -28.25
N ILE A 637 -3.71 35.60 -26.97
CA ILE A 637 -3.82 37.01 -26.48
C ILE A 637 -2.79 37.42 -25.43
N GLU A 638 -2.03 38.49 -25.75
CA GLU A 638 -1.32 39.31 -24.77
C GLU A 638 -2.31 39.95 -23.79
N ILE A 639 -2.15 39.62 -22.51
CA ILE A 639 -3.02 40.13 -21.47
C ILE A 639 -2.85 41.63 -21.41
N ASN A 640 -3.92 42.34 -21.73
CA ASN A 640 -3.93 43.78 -21.60
C ASN A 640 -3.98 44.15 -20.10
N THR A 641 -2.79 44.45 -19.57
CA THR A 641 -2.54 44.91 -18.19
C THR A 641 -2.88 46.39 -17.99
N SER A 642 -3.38 47.08 -19.02
CA SER A 642 -3.78 48.50 -18.91
C SER A 642 -4.75 48.74 -17.76
N ASN A 643 -4.48 49.84 -17.04
CA ASN A 643 -5.30 50.37 -15.96
C ASN A 643 -6.75 50.67 -16.39
N ASP A 644 -7.00 50.81 -17.71
CA ASP A 644 -8.31 51.13 -18.28
C ASP A 644 -9.16 49.90 -18.62
N TRP A 645 -8.80 48.71 -18.12
CA TRP A 645 -9.53 47.46 -18.38
C TRP A 645 -11.05 47.60 -18.17
N TYR A 646 -11.47 48.16 -17.03
CA TYR A 646 -12.89 48.30 -16.71
C TYR A 646 -13.56 49.31 -17.66
N GLN A 647 -12.85 50.39 -18.02
CA GLN A 647 -13.37 51.45 -18.89
C GLN A 647 -13.60 50.98 -20.33
N ARG A 648 -12.92 49.92 -20.78
CA ARG A 648 -13.15 49.32 -22.11
C ARG A 648 -14.30 48.31 -22.17
N LYS A 649 -14.82 47.84 -21.03
CA LYS A 649 -15.94 46.87 -21.01
C LYS A 649 -17.24 47.53 -21.47
N LYS A 650 -17.89 47.03 -22.52
CA LYS A 650 -19.17 47.54 -23.05
C LYS A 650 -20.37 46.68 -22.63
N ARG A 651 -20.11 45.41 -22.30
CA ARG A 651 -21.14 44.42 -21.94
C ARG A 651 -20.94 43.98 -20.51
N LEU A 652 -22.04 43.75 -19.80
CA LEU A 652 -21.99 43.14 -18.47
C LEU A 652 -21.82 41.63 -18.60
N LEU A 653 -22.76 40.96 -19.29
CA LEU A 653 -22.78 39.51 -19.50
C LEU A 653 -22.72 39.16 -21.00
N TYR A 654 -21.94 38.14 -21.38
CA TYR A 654 -21.87 37.65 -22.76
C TYR A 654 -21.84 36.12 -22.82
N PHE A 655 -22.50 35.55 -23.82
CA PHE A 655 -22.42 34.14 -24.21
C PHE A 655 -22.56 34.01 -25.74
N ALA A 656 -21.76 33.13 -26.33
CA ALA A 656 -22.00 32.60 -27.67
C ALA A 656 -21.81 31.08 -27.68
N GLY A 657 -22.77 30.36 -28.26
CA GLY A 657 -22.73 28.91 -28.40
C GLY A 657 -24.09 28.30 -28.68
N ILE A 658 -24.08 27.00 -28.99
CA ILE A 658 -25.30 26.24 -29.30
C ILE A 658 -26.26 26.25 -28.09
N LEU A 659 -27.47 26.78 -28.31
CA LEU A 659 -28.51 26.90 -27.27
C LEU A 659 -29.36 25.64 -27.12
N ASN A 660 -29.63 24.92 -28.22
CA ASN A 660 -30.43 23.68 -28.25
C ASN A 660 -29.62 22.44 -27.85
N HIS A 661 -28.90 22.54 -26.74
CA HIS A 661 -27.98 21.49 -26.28
C HIS A 661 -28.63 20.40 -25.42
N SER A 662 -29.93 20.51 -25.13
CA SER A 662 -30.69 19.49 -24.42
C SER A 662 -32.16 19.64 -24.85
N LEU A 663 -32.85 18.51 -25.04
CA LEU A 663 -34.29 18.48 -25.31
C LEU A 663 -35.11 19.00 -24.11
N SER A 664 -34.48 19.18 -22.95
CA SER A 664 -35.13 19.69 -21.74
C SER A 664 -35.39 21.20 -21.81
N SER A 665 -36.63 21.59 -21.50
CA SER A 665 -37.00 22.99 -21.25
C SER A 665 -36.25 23.63 -20.07
N LYS A 666 -35.58 22.81 -19.23
CA LYS A 666 -34.77 23.23 -18.08
C LYS A 666 -33.29 23.51 -18.40
N SER A 667 -32.87 23.40 -19.67
CA SER A 667 -31.51 23.73 -20.08
C SER A 667 -31.13 25.17 -19.74
N VAL A 668 -30.05 25.38 -18.99
CA VAL A 668 -29.55 26.72 -18.62
C VAL A 668 -29.35 27.63 -19.83
N ARG A 669 -28.90 27.09 -20.97
CA ARG A 669 -28.65 27.88 -22.18
C ARG A 669 -29.94 28.39 -22.80
N ARG A 670 -30.99 27.57 -22.76
CA ARG A 670 -32.33 27.94 -23.22
C ARG A 670 -32.98 28.96 -22.29
N LEU A 671 -32.82 28.78 -20.98
CA LEU A 671 -33.30 29.74 -19.97
C LEU A 671 -32.60 31.10 -20.14
N LEU A 672 -31.28 31.11 -20.34
CA LEU A 672 -30.50 32.33 -20.60
C LEU A 672 -30.95 33.04 -21.87
N PHE A 673 -31.21 32.30 -22.95
CA PHE A 673 -31.70 32.90 -24.19
C PHE A 673 -33.09 33.52 -24.02
N ALA A 674 -34.00 32.83 -23.35
CA ALA A 674 -35.33 33.36 -23.04
C ALA A 674 -35.25 34.61 -22.15
N PHE A 675 -34.38 34.61 -21.14
CA PHE A 675 -34.13 35.74 -20.27
C PHE A 675 -33.53 36.94 -21.02
N ALA A 676 -32.52 36.70 -21.87
CA ALA A 676 -31.83 37.76 -22.61
C ALA A 676 -32.73 38.48 -23.62
N LYS A 677 -33.72 37.80 -24.21
CA LYS A 677 -34.69 38.42 -25.15
C LYS A 677 -35.51 39.54 -24.51
N ASN A 678 -35.72 39.50 -23.19
CA ASN A 678 -36.52 40.48 -22.47
C ASN A 678 -35.71 41.69 -21.99
N LEU A 679 -34.42 41.76 -22.32
CA LEU A 679 -33.49 42.79 -21.83
C LEU A 679 -32.78 43.47 -23.00
N SER A 680 -33.29 44.63 -23.41
CA SER A 680 -32.72 45.41 -24.53
C SER A 680 -32.19 46.79 -24.12
N SER A 681 -32.66 47.36 -23.01
CA SER A 681 -32.21 48.67 -22.52
C SER A 681 -30.85 48.59 -21.82
N LEU A 682 -30.01 49.61 -22.01
CA LEU A 682 -28.77 49.77 -21.25
C LEU A 682 -29.07 49.87 -19.75
N ILE A 683 -28.18 49.29 -18.95
CA ILE A 683 -28.23 49.38 -17.49
C ILE A 683 -27.08 50.21 -16.97
N ARG A 684 -27.35 51.08 -15.99
CA ARG A 684 -26.34 51.93 -15.36
C ARG A 684 -25.86 51.31 -14.05
N ILE A 685 -24.57 51.01 -13.96
CA ILE A 685 -23.91 50.51 -12.75
C ILE A 685 -22.83 51.52 -12.36
N GLY A 686 -23.05 52.25 -11.27
CA GLY A 686 -22.20 53.35 -10.86
C GLY A 686 -22.19 54.47 -11.92
N LYS A 687 -21.00 54.79 -12.44
CA LYS A 687 -20.81 55.86 -13.44
C LYS A 687 -20.86 55.37 -14.89
N LYS A 688 -21.13 54.08 -15.12
CA LYS A 688 -20.98 53.45 -16.44
C LYS A 688 -22.23 52.71 -16.87
N GLU A 689 -22.51 52.75 -18.17
CA GLU A 689 -23.60 52.01 -18.82
C GLU A 689 -23.07 50.75 -19.49
N PHE A 690 -23.87 49.68 -19.43
CA PHE A 690 -23.56 48.38 -20.02
C PHE A 690 -24.76 47.84 -20.79
N HIS A 691 -24.49 47.10 -21.87
CA HIS A 691 -25.46 46.12 -22.35
C HIS A 691 -25.62 45.03 -21.29
N PRO A 692 -26.83 44.78 -20.76
CA PRO A 692 -27.03 43.91 -19.60
C PRO A 692 -26.61 42.46 -19.89
N ILE A 693 -27.02 41.94 -21.03
CA ILE A 693 -26.74 40.57 -21.43
C ILE A 693 -26.74 40.45 -22.96
N THR A 694 -25.82 39.66 -23.50
CA THR A 694 -25.75 39.32 -24.92
C THR A 694 -25.61 37.82 -25.04
N VAL A 695 -26.59 37.16 -25.68
CA VAL A 695 -26.62 35.71 -25.91
C VAL A 695 -26.77 35.47 -27.41
N VAL A 696 -25.78 34.82 -28.00
CA VAL A 696 -25.76 34.48 -29.44
C VAL A 696 -25.89 32.96 -29.60
N ASP A 697 -26.78 32.53 -30.49
CA ASP A 697 -26.94 31.11 -30.84
C ASP A 697 -25.89 30.69 -31.88
N GLY A 698 -25.19 29.60 -31.61
CA GLY A 698 -24.22 29.01 -32.52
C GLY A 698 -22.82 29.63 -32.46
N HIS A 699 -22.04 29.39 -33.51
CA HIS A 699 -20.67 29.88 -33.64
C HIS A 699 -20.66 31.26 -34.29
N VAL A 700 -19.86 32.17 -33.74
CA VAL A 700 -19.56 33.48 -34.33
C VAL A 700 -18.14 33.48 -34.89
N PRO A 701 -17.79 34.36 -35.85
CA PRO A 701 -16.43 34.50 -36.34
C PRO A 701 -15.42 34.66 -35.19
N MET A 702 -14.25 34.02 -35.28
CA MET A 702 -13.27 33.99 -34.19
C MET A 702 -12.91 35.38 -33.68
N GLN A 703 -12.68 36.35 -34.56
CA GLN A 703 -12.37 37.72 -34.16
C GLN A 703 -13.48 38.36 -33.33
N GLU A 704 -14.73 38.22 -33.79
CA GLU A 704 -15.91 38.73 -33.07
C GLU A 704 -16.11 38.03 -31.72
N TYR A 705 -15.85 36.72 -31.66
CA TYR A 705 -15.89 35.92 -30.43
C TYR A 705 -14.94 36.49 -29.38
N LEU A 706 -13.66 36.68 -29.77
CA LEU A 706 -12.61 37.18 -28.87
C LEU A 706 -12.90 38.61 -28.41
N GLU A 707 -13.24 39.51 -29.34
CA GLU A 707 -13.58 40.91 -29.03
C GLU A 707 -14.79 41.02 -28.10
N SER A 708 -15.80 40.17 -28.30
CA SER A 708 -17.00 40.15 -27.45
C SER A 708 -16.68 39.69 -26.03
N ILE A 709 -15.80 38.70 -25.85
CA ILE A 709 -15.34 38.29 -24.51
C ILE A 709 -14.49 39.40 -23.87
N MET A 710 -13.53 39.96 -24.61
CA MET A 710 -12.65 41.03 -24.12
C MET A 710 -13.42 42.30 -23.73
N SER A 711 -14.52 42.60 -24.41
CA SER A 711 -15.40 43.74 -24.11
C SER A 711 -16.46 43.45 -23.04
N SER A 712 -16.52 42.25 -22.47
CA SER A 712 -17.47 41.87 -21.43
C SER A 712 -16.84 41.87 -20.04
N VAL A 713 -17.58 42.30 -19.02
CA VAL A 713 -17.12 42.21 -17.62
C VAL A 713 -17.11 40.74 -17.17
N PHE A 714 -18.22 40.04 -17.41
CA PHE A 714 -18.38 38.62 -17.14
C PHE A 714 -18.63 37.82 -18.42
N PHE A 715 -17.99 36.66 -18.52
CA PHE A 715 -18.26 35.69 -19.57
C PHE A 715 -19.08 34.54 -18.99
N LEU A 716 -20.28 34.34 -19.53
CA LEU A 716 -21.19 33.30 -19.09
C LEU A 716 -20.63 31.94 -19.51
N CYS A 717 -20.52 31.04 -18.54
CA CYS A 717 -20.05 29.68 -18.69
C CYS A 717 -21.16 28.70 -18.31
N PRO A 718 -22.27 28.65 -19.06
CA PRO A 718 -23.35 27.71 -18.80
C PRO A 718 -22.93 26.27 -19.12
N GLU A 719 -23.41 25.33 -18.29
CA GLU A 719 -23.31 23.90 -18.55
C GLU A 719 -23.86 23.53 -19.95
N GLY A 720 -23.34 22.44 -20.49
CA GLY A 720 -23.81 21.83 -21.73
C GLY A 720 -24.23 20.39 -21.50
N TYR A 721 -23.71 19.46 -22.30
CA TYR A 721 -23.87 18.02 -22.11
C TYR A 721 -23.13 17.61 -20.84
N SER A 722 -22.12 18.39 -20.42
CA SER A 722 -21.38 18.20 -19.19
C SER A 722 -21.31 19.55 -18.45
N PRO A 723 -21.06 19.56 -17.14
CA PRO A 723 -20.99 20.80 -16.36
C PRO A 723 -19.77 21.67 -16.71
N TRP A 724 -18.65 21.06 -17.13
CA TRP A 724 -17.43 21.78 -17.46
C TRP A 724 -17.51 22.51 -18.82
N SER A 725 -16.69 23.56 -18.97
CA SER A 725 -16.62 24.33 -20.21
C SER A 725 -15.23 24.92 -20.46
N PRO A 726 -14.66 24.83 -21.69
CA PRO A 726 -13.45 25.57 -22.06
C PRO A 726 -13.59 27.08 -21.84
N ARG A 727 -14.83 27.60 -21.92
CA ARG A 727 -15.17 29.01 -21.72
C ARG A 727 -14.70 29.58 -20.39
N ILE A 728 -14.62 28.73 -19.35
CA ILE A 728 -14.14 29.14 -18.01
C ILE A 728 -12.71 29.67 -18.13
N TYR A 729 -11.87 29.00 -18.91
CA TYR A 729 -10.45 29.33 -19.06
C TYR A 729 -10.25 30.40 -20.14
N GLU A 730 -11.07 30.38 -21.20
CA GLU A 730 -11.11 31.47 -22.19
C GLU A 730 -11.46 32.81 -21.51
N ALA A 731 -12.42 32.83 -20.58
CA ALA A 731 -12.76 34.03 -19.81
C ALA A 731 -11.52 34.60 -19.13
N ILE A 732 -10.81 33.75 -18.38
CA ILE A 732 -9.61 34.13 -17.62
C ILE A 732 -8.52 34.66 -18.55
N ASN A 733 -8.22 33.94 -19.62
CA ASN A 733 -7.19 34.31 -20.61
C ASN A 733 -7.51 35.65 -21.30
N LEU A 734 -8.79 35.92 -21.56
CA LEU A 734 -9.27 37.14 -22.23
C LEU A 734 -9.57 38.30 -21.27
N GLY A 735 -9.26 38.13 -19.98
CA GLY A 735 -9.49 39.15 -18.96
C GLY A 735 -10.97 39.44 -18.73
N SER A 736 -11.86 38.46 -18.93
CA SER A 736 -13.24 38.49 -18.48
C SER A 736 -13.38 37.64 -17.21
N ILE A 737 -14.36 37.94 -16.36
CA ILE A 737 -14.60 37.16 -15.15
C ILE A 737 -15.51 35.98 -15.49
N PRO A 738 -15.12 34.72 -15.26
CA PRO A 738 -16.00 33.59 -15.52
C PRO A 738 -17.21 33.62 -14.58
N LEU A 739 -18.42 33.60 -15.16
CA LEU A 739 -19.68 33.37 -14.45
C LEU A 739 -20.18 31.96 -14.78
N ILE A 740 -19.92 31.03 -13.88
CA ILE A 740 -20.22 29.60 -14.02
C ILE A 740 -21.69 29.37 -13.68
N LEU A 741 -22.43 28.80 -14.63
CA LEU A 741 -23.84 28.45 -14.47
C LEU A 741 -23.99 26.95 -14.66
N ALA A 742 -23.63 26.20 -13.62
CA ALA A 742 -23.60 24.76 -13.65
C ALA A 742 -23.85 24.19 -12.26
N ASP A 743 -24.59 23.08 -12.19
CA ASP A 743 -24.92 22.45 -10.93
C ASP A 743 -23.93 21.34 -10.52
N GLY A 744 -23.48 21.35 -9.26
CA GLY A 744 -22.60 20.33 -8.68
C GLY A 744 -21.16 20.35 -9.22
N ILE A 745 -20.80 21.30 -10.08
CA ILE A 745 -19.48 21.38 -10.73
C ILE A 745 -18.35 21.49 -9.71
N VAL A 746 -17.30 20.70 -9.94
CA VAL A 746 -15.99 20.83 -9.27
C VAL A 746 -14.98 21.30 -10.31
N LEU A 747 -14.31 22.43 -10.05
CA LEU A 747 -13.32 23.03 -10.92
C LEU A 747 -11.91 22.48 -10.65
N PRO A 748 -10.98 22.64 -11.59
CA PRO A 748 -9.62 22.16 -11.41
C PRO A 748 -8.94 22.73 -10.18
N PHE A 749 -8.30 21.83 -9.42
CA PHE A 749 -7.43 22.17 -8.30
C PHE A 749 -8.09 23.07 -7.24
N GLU A 750 -9.42 22.97 -7.03
CA GLU A 750 -10.16 23.75 -6.03
C GLU A 750 -9.59 23.64 -4.60
N ARG A 751 -8.85 22.56 -4.30
CA ARG A 751 -8.09 22.43 -3.04
C ARG A 751 -7.05 23.54 -2.86
N PHE A 752 -6.41 23.96 -3.94
CA PHE A 752 -5.26 24.88 -3.92
C PHE A 752 -5.58 26.25 -4.51
N ILE A 753 -6.61 26.32 -5.36
CA ILE A 753 -6.98 27.53 -6.10
C ILE A 753 -8.29 28.09 -5.52
N PRO A 754 -8.29 29.31 -4.95
CA PRO A 754 -9.47 29.92 -4.38
C PRO A 754 -10.34 30.51 -5.49
N TRP A 755 -11.06 29.66 -6.22
CA TRP A 755 -11.84 30.05 -7.39
C TRP A 755 -12.82 31.20 -7.11
N ARG A 756 -13.46 31.25 -5.94
CA ARG A 756 -14.36 32.35 -5.54
C ARG A 756 -13.69 33.72 -5.56
N SER A 757 -12.38 33.77 -5.35
CA SER A 757 -11.63 35.02 -5.36
C SER A 757 -11.57 35.67 -6.75
N PHE A 758 -11.84 34.93 -7.83
CA PHE A 758 -11.76 35.41 -9.21
C PHE A 758 -12.86 34.93 -10.17
N SER A 759 -13.76 34.05 -9.76
CA SER A 759 -14.95 33.63 -10.53
C SER A 759 -16.25 33.96 -9.79
N LEU A 760 -17.38 33.82 -10.46
CA LEU A 760 -18.70 33.72 -9.83
C LEU A 760 -19.33 32.39 -10.23
N LYS A 761 -20.09 31.77 -9.33
CA LYS A 761 -20.87 30.56 -9.63
C LYS A 761 -22.30 30.74 -9.14
N SER A 762 -23.25 30.40 -10.00
CA SER A 762 -24.69 30.44 -9.69
C SER A 762 -25.34 29.15 -10.17
N ASN A 763 -26.35 28.69 -9.44
CA ASN A 763 -27.13 27.51 -9.80
C ASN A 763 -28.01 27.80 -11.00
N VAL A 764 -28.40 26.75 -11.73
CA VAL A 764 -29.27 26.86 -12.91
C VAL A 764 -30.62 27.46 -12.57
N SER A 765 -31.16 27.17 -11.38
CA SER A 765 -32.44 27.73 -10.91
C SER A 765 -32.43 29.25 -10.75
N ASN A 766 -31.25 29.88 -10.62
CA ASN A 766 -31.11 31.31 -10.36
C ASN A 766 -30.88 32.16 -11.62
N VAL A 767 -31.01 31.57 -12.82
CA VAL A 767 -30.79 32.26 -14.11
C VAL A 767 -31.62 33.53 -14.24
N TYR A 768 -32.87 33.53 -13.77
CA TYR A 768 -33.76 34.69 -13.88
C TYR A 768 -33.39 35.86 -12.97
N ASN A 769 -32.58 35.64 -11.92
CA ASN A 769 -32.09 36.69 -11.02
C ASN A 769 -30.58 36.95 -11.21
N ILE A 770 -30.03 36.56 -12.36
CA ILE A 770 -28.57 36.57 -12.55
C ILE A 770 -27.99 37.98 -12.55
N LEU A 771 -28.75 39.00 -12.98
CA LEU A 771 -28.31 40.40 -12.93
C LEU A 771 -28.14 40.85 -11.48
N ASP A 772 -29.12 40.60 -10.61
CA ASP A 772 -29.06 40.97 -9.20
C ASP A 772 -27.91 40.23 -8.49
N PHE A 773 -27.73 38.95 -8.80
CA PHE A 773 -26.62 38.14 -8.29
C PHE A 773 -25.25 38.73 -8.68
N VAL A 774 -25.08 39.10 -9.95
CA VAL A 774 -23.81 39.62 -10.46
C VAL A 774 -23.55 41.03 -9.97
N ILE A 775 -24.56 41.88 -9.86
CA ILE A 775 -24.43 43.28 -9.41
C ILE A 775 -24.23 43.35 -7.89
N GLY A 776 -25.00 42.56 -7.13
CA GLY A 776 -25.00 42.52 -5.68
C GLY A 776 -25.69 43.72 -5.02
N ASN A 777 -25.82 43.71 -3.69
CA ASN A 777 -26.60 44.68 -2.93
C ASN A 777 -26.03 46.11 -2.87
N SER A 778 -24.82 46.37 -3.41
CA SER A 778 -24.15 47.68 -3.33
C SER A 778 -23.44 48.05 -4.65
N ASN A 779 -24.15 48.79 -5.50
CA ASN A 779 -23.65 49.31 -6.78
C ASN A 779 -22.33 50.10 -6.67
N SER A 780 -22.06 50.74 -5.52
CA SER A 780 -20.89 51.61 -5.31
C SER A 780 -19.53 50.88 -5.32
N ASN A 781 -19.50 49.56 -5.13
CA ASN A 781 -18.25 48.78 -5.04
C ASN A 781 -18.07 47.77 -6.20
N PHE A 782 -18.90 47.87 -7.24
CA PHE A 782 -18.89 46.90 -8.35
C PHE A 782 -17.58 46.94 -9.17
N GLU A 783 -17.10 48.13 -9.53
CA GLU A 783 -15.86 48.30 -10.29
C GLU A 783 -14.66 47.72 -9.54
N GLU A 784 -14.50 48.05 -8.26
CA GLU A 784 -13.35 47.57 -7.47
C GLU A 784 -13.44 46.07 -7.21
N ARG A 785 -14.65 45.53 -6.94
CA ARG A 785 -14.86 44.07 -6.82
C ARG A 785 -14.46 43.32 -8.09
N THR A 786 -14.84 43.83 -9.26
CA THR A 786 -14.51 43.19 -10.54
C THR A 786 -13.03 43.34 -10.91
N LYS A 787 -12.42 44.51 -10.66
CA LYS A 787 -10.96 44.71 -10.78
C LYS A 787 -10.17 43.78 -9.85
N ARG A 788 -10.65 43.54 -8.62
CA ARG A 788 -10.02 42.59 -7.68
C ARG A 788 -10.11 41.16 -8.19
N LYS A 789 -11.27 40.72 -8.69
CA LYS A 789 -11.42 39.39 -9.30
C LYS A 789 -10.49 39.20 -10.49
N LYS A 790 -10.36 40.20 -11.37
CA LYS A 790 -9.39 40.18 -12.49
C LYS A 790 -7.95 40.02 -11.98
N ARG A 791 -7.52 40.84 -11.02
CA ARG A 791 -6.16 40.76 -10.42
C ARG A 791 -5.89 39.39 -9.80
N ASN A 792 -6.87 38.82 -9.11
CA ASN A 792 -6.76 37.49 -8.54
C ASN A 792 -6.66 36.41 -9.64
N ALA A 793 -7.44 36.50 -10.72
CA ALA A 793 -7.37 35.57 -11.85
C ALA A 793 -5.95 35.50 -12.45
N GLN A 794 -5.29 36.66 -12.60
CA GLN A 794 -3.93 36.77 -13.14
C GLN A 794 -2.90 35.99 -12.30
N ARG A 795 -3.10 35.87 -10.98
CA ARG A 795 -2.19 35.13 -10.09
C ARG A 795 -2.23 33.62 -10.30
N TYR A 796 -3.35 33.09 -10.78
CA TYR A 796 -3.59 31.64 -10.93
C TYR A 796 -3.65 31.18 -12.38
N MET A 797 -3.54 32.09 -13.35
CA MET A 797 -3.72 31.78 -14.77
C MET A 797 -2.77 30.67 -15.27
N ASN A 798 -1.52 30.64 -14.79
CA ASN A 798 -0.57 29.60 -15.16
C ASN A 798 -1.05 28.19 -14.77
N ALA A 799 -1.86 28.05 -13.72
CA ALA A 799 -2.43 26.76 -13.31
C ALA A 799 -3.32 26.13 -14.39
N PHE A 800 -3.78 26.94 -15.35
CA PHE A 800 -4.65 26.53 -16.44
C PHE A 800 -3.94 26.46 -17.79
N ARG A 801 -2.64 26.73 -17.83
CA ARG A 801 -1.84 26.72 -19.04
C ARG A 801 -1.14 25.37 -19.22
N TRP A 802 -1.36 24.80 -20.39
CA TRP A 802 -0.59 23.67 -20.89
C TRP A 802 0.61 24.23 -21.64
N LEU A 803 1.81 24.16 -21.05
CA LEU A 803 3.04 24.69 -21.64
C LEU A 803 3.43 23.84 -22.86
N PHE A 804 3.02 24.28 -24.05
CA PHE A 804 3.24 23.58 -25.31
C PHE A 804 3.55 24.60 -26.41
N LYS A 805 4.70 24.46 -27.10
CA LYS A 805 5.02 25.27 -28.30
C LYS A 805 4.84 24.42 -29.55
N ASN A 806 4.02 24.91 -30.47
CA ASN A 806 3.88 24.30 -31.79
C ASN A 806 4.84 25.00 -32.76
N ASP A 807 6.08 24.50 -32.88
CA ASP A 807 6.99 24.99 -33.91
C ASP A 807 6.58 24.39 -35.26
N ARG A 808 5.97 25.21 -36.13
CA ARG A 808 5.49 24.78 -37.46
C ARG A 808 6.60 24.19 -38.34
N ASN A 809 7.88 24.45 -38.01
CA ASN A 809 9.04 23.98 -38.75
C ASN A 809 9.68 22.70 -38.18
N LYS A 810 9.20 22.18 -37.03
CA LYS A 810 9.72 20.94 -36.42
C LYS A 810 8.69 19.82 -36.49
N GLN A 811 9.12 18.64 -36.92
CA GLN A 811 8.28 17.41 -36.96
C GLN A 811 7.93 16.87 -35.57
N LYS A 812 8.59 17.32 -34.50
CA LYS A 812 8.31 16.92 -33.13
C LYS A 812 8.07 18.16 -32.26
N PRO A 813 7.03 18.17 -31.43
CA PRO A 813 6.80 19.27 -30.51
C PRO A 813 7.82 19.27 -29.36
N ASP A 814 8.45 20.42 -29.12
CA ASP A 814 9.37 20.63 -28.00
C ASP A 814 8.62 21.29 -26.83
N PHE A 815 8.64 20.64 -25.66
CA PHE A 815 8.25 21.28 -24.42
C PHE A 815 9.34 22.27 -24.03
N PHE A 816 8.98 23.54 -23.91
CA PHE A 816 9.78 24.51 -23.19
C PHE A 816 9.08 24.73 -21.85
N ILE A 817 9.71 24.28 -20.75
CA ILE A 817 9.33 24.72 -19.41
C ILE A 817 10.32 25.83 -19.06
N PRO A 818 9.95 27.12 -19.15
CA PRO A 818 10.77 28.18 -18.57
C PRO A 818 10.95 27.87 -17.08
N GLU A 819 12.17 27.99 -16.54
CA GLU A 819 12.45 27.72 -15.12
C GLU A 819 11.51 28.48 -14.16
N GLU A 820 11.08 29.68 -14.56
CA GLU A 820 10.16 30.55 -13.82
C GLU A 820 8.71 30.01 -13.71
N ASP A 821 8.26 29.21 -14.68
CA ASP A 821 6.88 28.69 -14.77
C ASP A 821 6.73 27.26 -14.24
N VAL A 822 7.83 26.58 -13.88
CA VAL A 822 7.85 25.18 -13.40
C VAL A 822 6.93 24.98 -12.19
N LYS A 823 6.82 26.00 -11.31
CA LYS A 823 6.13 25.90 -10.02
C LYS A 823 4.68 26.40 -10.01
N THR A 824 4.12 26.80 -11.15
CA THR A 824 2.75 27.37 -11.17
C THR A 824 1.87 26.83 -12.30
N ASN A 825 2.38 25.91 -13.13
CA ASN A 825 1.65 25.36 -14.26
C ASN A 825 0.69 24.20 -13.87
N VAL A 826 -0.07 23.69 -14.85
CA VAL A 826 -1.01 22.57 -14.67
C VAL A 826 -0.37 21.32 -14.04
N PHE A 827 0.86 20.97 -14.45
CA PHE A 827 1.55 19.80 -13.91
C PHE A 827 1.94 20.01 -12.45
N HIS A 828 2.38 21.20 -12.06
CA HIS A 828 2.63 21.52 -10.66
C HIS A 828 1.42 21.22 -9.77
N TYR A 829 0.22 21.63 -10.18
CA TYR A 829 -0.99 21.35 -9.41
C TYR A 829 -1.43 19.87 -9.46
N ILE A 830 -1.21 19.17 -10.58
CA ILE A 830 -1.36 17.71 -10.64
C ILE A 830 -0.44 17.03 -9.62
N TYR A 831 0.85 17.41 -9.57
CA TYR A 831 1.81 16.90 -8.59
C TYR A 831 1.33 17.17 -7.15
N ARG A 832 0.81 18.36 -6.86
CA ARG A 832 0.28 18.69 -5.52
C ARG A 832 -0.94 17.85 -5.14
N GLU A 833 -1.90 17.66 -6.04
CA GLU A 833 -3.05 16.76 -5.79
C GLU A 833 -2.58 15.33 -5.53
N LEU A 834 -1.61 14.83 -6.31
CA LEU A 834 -1.07 13.48 -6.14
C LEU A 834 -0.32 13.30 -4.82
N ILE A 835 0.42 14.31 -4.35
CA ILE A 835 1.02 14.28 -3.00
C ILE A 835 -0.07 14.14 -1.94
N CYS A 836 -1.19 14.87 -2.07
CA CYS A 836 -2.31 14.73 -1.16
C CYS A 836 -2.99 13.37 -1.25
N ARG A 837 -3.19 12.83 -2.46
CA ARG A 837 -3.71 11.47 -2.64
C ARG A 837 -2.81 10.42 -1.99
N ARG A 838 -1.50 10.56 -2.12
CA ARG A 838 -0.52 9.67 -1.50
C ARG A 838 -0.66 9.64 0.03
N ILE A 839 -0.79 10.81 0.66
CA ILE A 839 -0.99 10.92 2.12
C ILE A 839 -2.36 10.37 2.53
N GLU A 840 -3.42 10.72 1.81
CA GLU A 840 -4.78 10.26 2.10
C GLU A 840 -4.88 8.73 1.98
N GLN A 841 -4.33 8.14 0.92
CA GLN A 841 -4.25 6.68 0.72
C GLN A 841 -3.45 6.00 1.83
N PHE A 842 -2.32 6.59 2.24
CA PHE A 842 -1.53 6.10 3.38
C PHE A 842 -2.36 6.03 4.67
N LEU A 843 -3.22 7.02 4.90
CA LEU A 843 -4.12 7.08 6.06
C LEU A 843 -5.41 6.23 5.88
N GLY A 844 -5.49 5.43 4.81
CA GLY A 844 -6.57 4.47 4.59
C GLY A 844 -7.63 4.89 3.57
N ALA A 845 -7.48 6.04 2.90
CA ALA A 845 -8.43 6.45 1.86
C ALA A 845 -8.49 5.43 0.73
N SER A 846 -9.66 5.33 0.11
CA SER A 846 -9.93 4.42 -1.01
C SER A 846 -10.89 5.04 -2.01
N TRP A 847 -11.15 4.33 -3.09
CA TRP A 847 -12.14 4.70 -4.10
C TRP A 847 -13.55 4.90 -3.51
N ASN A 848 -13.88 4.24 -2.40
CA ASN A 848 -15.09 4.50 -1.65
C ASN A 848 -14.90 5.77 -0.81
N ILE A 849 -15.16 6.90 -1.45
CA ILE A 849 -14.99 8.24 -0.88
C ILE A 849 -15.94 8.52 0.30
N PHE A 850 -17.03 7.77 0.46
CA PHE A 850 -17.99 7.96 1.54
C PHE A 850 -17.76 7.03 2.74
N SER A 851 -16.78 6.13 2.66
CA SER A 851 -16.41 5.28 3.80
C SER A 851 -15.87 6.13 4.96
N SER A 852 -16.13 5.68 6.19
CA SER A 852 -15.61 6.31 7.42
C SER A 852 -14.08 6.43 7.39
N ALA A 853 -13.39 5.41 6.85
CA ALA A 853 -11.94 5.41 6.65
C ALA A 853 -11.50 6.54 5.71
N SER A 854 -12.10 6.67 4.52
CA SER A 854 -11.75 7.74 3.56
C SER A 854 -12.06 9.14 4.09
N ILE A 855 -13.16 9.31 4.84
CA ILE A 855 -13.50 10.59 5.47
C ILE A 855 -12.46 10.95 6.53
N SER A 856 -12.15 10.02 7.45
CA SER A 856 -11.14 10.20 8.50
C SER A 856 -9.75 10.49 7.93
N ALA A 857 -9.34 9.73 6.91
CA ALA A 857 -8.05 9.92 6.25
C ALA A 857 -7.88 11.33 5.68
N ARG A 858 -8.91 11.86 5.00
CA ARG A 858 -8.89 13.22 4.45
C ARG A 858 -8.92 14.29 5.54
N GLN A 859 -9.73 14.12 6.57
CA GLN A 859 -9.76 15.04 7.72
C GLN A 859 -8.42 15.09 8.44
N GLN A 860 -7.81 13.93 8.71
CA GLN A 860 -6.49 13.85 9.31
C GLN A 860 -5.42 14.47 8.42
N THR A 861 -5.46 14.23 7.11
CA THR A 861 -4.55 14.86 6.15
C THR A 861 -4.63 16.37 6.23
N CYS A 862 -5.85 16.88 6.20
CA CYS A 862 -6.18 18.30 6.28
C CYS A 862 -5.63 18.93 7.56
N VAL A 863 -5.86 18.31 8.73
CA VAL A 863 -5.46 18.86 10.03
C VAL A 863 -3.96 18.73 10.28
N LYS A 864 -3.38 17.54 10.04
CA LYS A 864 -1.97 17.24 10.38
C LYS A 864 -1.00 17.76 9.31
N TYR A 865 -1.42 17.84 8.05
CA TYR A 865 -0.55 18.20 6.92
C TYR A 865 -1.11 19.38 6.10
N SER A 866 -1.76 20.34 6.77
CA SER A 866 -2.38 21.53 6.16
C SER A 866 -1.42 22.35 5.28
N HIS A 867 -0.13 22.39 5.61
CA HIS A 867 0.90 23.07 4.83
C HIS A 867 1.16 22.42 3.45
N ILE A 868 0.86 21.13 3.32
CA ILE A 868 0.98 20.37 2.05
C ILE A 868 -0.38 20.32 1.37
N CYS A 869 -1.38 19.91 2.13
CA CYS A 869 -2.75 19.63 1.72
C CYS A 869 -3.71 20.54 2.49
N PRO A 870 -3.87 21.79 2.04
CA PRO A 870 -4.64 22.77 2.78
C PRO A 870 -6.09 22.32 2.94
N CYS A 871 -6.60 22.58 4.14
CA CYS A 871 -8.02 22.67 4.36
C CYS A 871 -8.50 23.92 3.64
N THR A 872 -9.30 23.75 2.59
CA THR A 872 -10.00 24.89 2.01
C THR A 872 -10.95 25.42 3.09
N ILE A 873 -10.57 26.53 3.74
CA ILE A 873 -11.40 27.24 4.72
C ILE A 873 -12.72 27.68 4.06
N GLU A 874 -12.67 27.93 2.75
CA GLU A 874 -13.83 28.10 1.90
C GLU A 874 -14.27 26.74 1.34
N GLU A 875 -15.52 26.33 1.52
CA GLU A 875 -16.05 25.07 0.96
C GLU A 875 -15.84 25.00 -0.57
N PRO A 876 -15.72 23.85 -1.24
CA PRO A 876 -15.65 23.80 -2.71
C PRO A 876 -16.83 24.52 -3.40
N ILE A 877 -16.67 24.99 -4.64
CA ILE A 877 -17.74 25.74 -5.36
C ILE A 877 -18.99 24.89 -5.60
N ALA A 878 -18.82 23.56 -5.62
CA ALA A 878 -19.92 22.62 -5.64
C ALA A 878 -20.90 22.80 -4.46
N PHE A 879 -20.40 23.14 -3.25
CA PHE A 879 -21.21 23.20 -2.02
C PHE A 879 -22.08 24.46 -1.89
N ASP A 880 -21.77 25.54 -2.62
CA ASP A 880 -22.57 26.79 -2.57
C ASP A 880 -24.06 26.58 -2.92
N GLN A 881 -24.38 25.46 -3.57
CA GLN A 881 -25.75 25.01 -3.82
C GLN A 881 -26.60 24.81 -2.57
N TYR A 882 -25.97 24.37 -1.49
CA TYR A 882 -26.63 23.87 -0.29
C TYR A 882 -26.74 24.97 0.79
N ASN A 883 -25.86 25.96 0.73
CA ASN A 883 -25.82 27.04 1.72
C ASN A 883 -26.82 28.17 1.45
N TYR A 884 -27.24 28.38 0.21
CA TYR A 884 -28.18 29.45 -0.15
C TYR A 884 -29.61 29.23 0.38
N GLY A 885 -29.98 28.00 0.75
CA GLY A 885 -31.29 27.69 1.34
C GLY A 885 -31.50 28.25 2.76
N ASN A 886 -30.42 28.56 3.49
CA ASN A 886 -30.50 29.00 4.89
C ASN A 886 -30.38 30.52 5.11
N GLN A 887 -30.15 31.32 4.06
CA GLN A 887 -30.00 32.78 4.20
C GLN A 887 -31.26 33.59 3.87
N HIS A 888 -32.36 32.93 3.49
CA HIS A 888 -33.66 33.57 3.22
C HIS A 888 -34.80 32.99 4.09
N SER A 889 -34.55 32.71 5.38
CA SER A 889 -35.64 32.64 6.35
C SER A 889 -36.13 34.06 6.64
N HIS A 890 -37.10 34.48 5.83
CA HIS A 890 -37.95 35.62 6.14
C HIS A 890 -38.44 35.52 7.58
N LYS A 891 -38.26 36.61 8.34
CA LYS A 891 -39.07 36.94 9.51
C LYS A 891 -40.54 36.64 9.18
N GLN A 892 -41.11 35.60 9.79
CA GLN A 892 -42.55 35.54 9.90
C GLN A 892 -42.98 36.70 10.82
N PRO A 893 -43.94 37.54 10.41
CA PRO A 893 -44.56 38.46 11.34
C PRO A 893 -45.36 37.65 12.35
N SER A 894 -45.22 38.02 13.63
CA SER A 894 -45.98 37.50 14.74
C SER A 894 -47.49 37.63 14.50
N THR A 895 -48.18 36.49 14.52
CA THR A 895 -49.55 36.36 15.04
C THR A 895 -49.65 35.04 15.77
#